data_AF-X6MNZ9-F1
#
_entry.id   AF-X6MNZ9-F1
#
_cell.length_a   1.000
_cell.length_b   1.000
_cell.length_c   1.000
_cell.angle_alpha   90.00
_cell.angle_beta   90.00
_cell.angle_gamma   90.00
#
_symmetry.space_group_name_H-M   'P 1'
#
loop_
_entity.id
_entity.type
_entity.pdbx_description
1 polymer ?
#
loop_
_entity_poly.entity_id
_entity_poly.type
_entity_poly.pdbx_seq_one_letter_code
_entity_poly.pdbx_strand_id
1 'polypeptide(L)'
;AQKIIFDILSWKPNIVTIDNQQFQQQFEMHVKQLSINYKLLNEELGIIQFIAERVHDTNPIFINLKSRLFRIIESSKNNENVSIAAANAITILNSANVNMNNQSWNNIKIPCAILDRAFLEGTNLNNANLDHVRLFQACLNGVNFTNASMNEVYFGEYAYLEGHKGDITSIQFSPNGKKILSCSNDNTIRIWDASSQRQLHVLEGHTNTIISAQFSPDSSKIVSCSSDRTVRIWDALIGQQIQILKGHSETVYAVQFSPDGFKIVSCAWEDTIRIWDVSSGKQIQLLKGHLDFVNKVQFSSDGSKMVSCSNDKTIRIWDVFSGKQILLLAGHLSNVSGVQFTSDGSKVISYSDDNTIRTWDVLTGQQIQLLEESTSRINGVQLSSDGSKILSYDDKVIRIWDLLSGKQIQMLEGHTDNVNSARFSFDGSRVVSGSYDNTIRLWDTSSGKQIQVLEGHLDIINDVSFFPNELKVISCSGDGTIRIWDIAIERKIQLIEGYLDDVTEARFSSDSFKIVSSSKDKTVRLWDIQSERQVQVFEGHSKRVNGALFSSDDSKIISYSNDKTIRMWDVLSGKQIQLLSGHLNWVMKAELSPDGSKLVSYSSDNTILIWDISSKKQSQVLPGHLDGVIGVKFSPDGSKILSYSFDETLRLWDVLSGRQLQVFKGHELYVLDAQISPDGSKVVSCSGDKTIRIWDLLSGNQLLLLEGHEEAINEVQFSSDGTKIISCSNDRTIRLWNSLTGAQIQILKAHSDRVKGVQFSSDGSKIISYSWDKTIRIWDVSSGKQIQVLEGHNGIINCIHLSPDCSKLVSCSNDKTIRLWSNDNCKIIDVAETNLVRCVWRVGVQSGLSMKDSIWKDTKGLKDQQKLLVKQRGGIF
;
A
#
# COMPACT_ATOMS: atom_id res chain seq x y z
N ALA A 1 -25.96 -21.82 -15.69
CA ALA A 1 -26.34 -20.73 -14.75
C ALA A 1 -27.85 -20.67 -14.47
N GLN A 2 -28.72 -20.33 -15.45
CA GLN A 2 -30.17 -20.20 -15.22
C GLN A 2 -30.83 -21.44 -14.61
N LYS A 3 -30.50 -22.65 -15.09
CA LYS A 3 -30.98 -23.91 -14.50
C LYS A 3 -30.62 -24.05 -13.03
N ILE A 4 -29.40 -23.69 -12.63
CA ILE A 4 -28.96 -23.73 -11.23
C ILE A 4 -29.82 -22.81 -10.37
N ILE A 5 -30.05 -21.57 -10.83
CA ILE A 5 -30.89 -20.60 -10.12
C ILE A 5 -32.32 -21.12 -9.98
N PHE A 6 -32.89 -21.64 -11.08
CA PHE A 6 -34.24 -22.19 -11.09
C PHE A 6 -34.37 -23.39 -10.16
N ASP A 7 -33.43 -24.34 -10.19
CA ASP A 7 -33.43 -25.51 -9.30
C ASP A 7 -33.37 -25.09 -7.82
N ILE A 8 -32.50 -24.12 -7.50
CA ILE A 8 -32.38 -23.59 -6.14
C ILE A 8 -33.69 -22.94 -5.70
N LEU A 9 -34.37 -22.15 -6.54
CA LEU A 9 -35.55 -21.36 -6.16
C LEU A 9 -36.89 -22.10 -6.26
N SER A 10 -36.98 -23.09 -7.15
CA SER A 10 -38.22 -23.83 -7.42
C SER A 10 -38.62 -24.79 -6.30
N TRP A 11 -37.67 -25.20 -5.45
CA TRP A 11 -37.98 -26.06 -4.31
C TRP A 11 -38.95 -25.37 -3.33
N LYS A 12 -39.94 -26.14 -2.86
CA LYS A 12 -40.90 -25.73 -1.85
C LYS A 12 -41.00 -26.84 -0.79
N PRO A 13 -41.19 -26.49 0.49
CA PRO A 13 -41.41 -27.47 1.53
C PRO A 13 -42.72 -28.24 1.32
N ASN A 14 -42.79 -29.45 1.87
CA ASN A 14 -43.95 -30.33 1.69
C ASN A 14 -45.21 -29.84 2.43
N ILE A 15 -45.06 -28.90 3.39
CA ILE A 15 -46.13 -28.35 4.23
C ILE A 15 -46.00 -26.81 4.26
N VAL A 16 -47.13 -26.09 4.25
CA VAL A 16 -47.19 -24.62 4.08
C VAL A 16 -46.66 -23.84 5.29
N THR A 17 -46.76 -24.38 6.50
CA THR A 17 -46.23 -23.77 7.73
C THR A 17 -45.29 -24.75 8.43
N ILE A 18 -44.00 -24.51 8.27
CA ILE A 18 -42.92 -25.23 8.96
C ILE A 18 -42.00 -24.23 9.64
N ASP A 19 -41.43 -24.63 10.78
CA ASP A 19 -40.40 -23.83 11.44
C ASP A 19 -39.07 -23.88 10.65
N ASN A 20 -38.11 -23.03 11.03
CA ASN A 20 -36.82 -22.94 10.34
C ASN A 20 -36.01 -24.24 10.40
N GLN A 21 -36.15 -25.05 11.46
CA GLN A 21 -35.43 -26.31 11.62
C GLN A 21 -35.99 -27.39 10.69
N GLN A 22 -37.31 -27.53 10.64
CA GLN A 22 -38.01 -28.44 9.75
C GLN A 22 -37.77 -28.08 8.28
N PHE A 23 -37.70 -26.78 7.95
CA PHE A 23 -37.30 -26.35 6.61
C PHE A 23 -35.91 -26.85 6.29
N GLN A 24 -34.94 -26.61 7.18
CA GLN A 24 -33.56 -26.99 6.95
C GLN A 24 -33.41 -28.51 6.76
N GLN A 25 -34.09 -29.31 7.58
CA GLN A 25 -34.08 -30.78 7.46
C GLN A 25 -34.65 -31.28 6.11
N GLN A 26 -35.77 -30.71 5.66
CA GLN A 26 -36.35 -31.08 4.36
C GLN A 26 -35.48 -30.60 3.20
N PHE A 27 -34.90 -29.41 3.32
CA PHE A 27 -34.04 -28.83 2.31
C PHE A 27 -32.74 -29.63 2.15
N GLU A 28 -32.12 -30.06 3.25
CA GLU A 28 -30.89 -30.88 3.26
C GLU A 28 -31.00 -32.16 2.42
N MET A 29 -32.16 -32.83 2.45
CA MET A 29 -32.38 -34.02 1.61
C MET A 29 -32.41 -33.69 0.11
N HIS A 30 -32.88 -32.50 -0.24
CA HIS A 30 -33.02 -32.06 -1.63
C HIS A 30 -31.72 -31.48 -2.20
N VAL A 31 -30.86 -30.85 -1.38
CA VAL A 31 -29.63 -30.19 -1.85
C VAL A 31 -28.73 -31.13 -2.66
N LYS A 32 -28.70 -32.43 -2.33
CA LYS A 32 -27.91 -33.43 -3.07
C LYS A 32 -28.27 -33.52 -4.56
N GLN A 33 -29.52 -33.23 -4.92
CA GLN A 33 -30.05 -33.33 -6.27
C GLN A 33 -29.91 -32.03 -7.08
N LEU A 34 -29.54 -30.92 -6.42
CA LEU A 34 -29.44 -29.61 -7.05
C LEU A 34 -28.32 -29.58 -8.09
N SER A 35 -28.57 -28.88 -9.19
CA SER A 35 -27.57 -28.72 -10.27
C SER A 35 -26.23 -28.15 -9.81
N ILE A 36 -26.23 -27.38 -8.71
CA ILE A 36 -25.02 -26.80 -8.10
C ILE A 36 -24.09 -27.84 -7.46
N ASN A 37 -24.55 -29.08 -7.25
CA ASN A 37 -23.76 -30.13 -6.58
C ASN A 37 -22.99 -31.06 -7.54
N TYR A 38 -23.31 -31.06 -8.84
CA TYR A 38 -22.73 -32.05 -9.77
C TYR A 38 -21.28 -31.77 -10.18
N LYS A 39 -20.88 -30.50 -10.23
CA LYS A 39 -19.55 -30.08 -10.70
C LYS A 39 -19.09 -28.84 -9.95
N LEU A 40 -17.80 -28.78 -9.62
CA LEU A 40 -17.15 -27.59 -9.08
C LEU A 40 -17.10 -26.50 -10.17
N LEU A 41 -17.59 -25.31 -9.85
CA LEU A 41 -17.75 -24.22 -10.82
C LEU A 41 -16.50 -23.34 -10.98
N ASN A 42 -15.40 -23.69 -10.33
CA ASN A 42 -14.15 -22.90 -10.33
C ASN A 42 -13.56 -22.68 -11.75
N GLU A 43 -13.80 -23.61 -12.67
CA GLU A 43 -13.35 -23.51 -14.08
C GLU A 43 -14.34 -22.72 -14.96
N GLU A 44 -15.55 -22.44 -14.46
CA GLU A 44 -16.64 -21.80 -15.18
C GLU A 44 -17.05 -20.50 -14.48
N LEU A 45 -16.08 -19.60 -14.26
CA LEU A 45 -16.26 -18.32 -13.55
C LEU A 45 -17.42 -17.47 -14.08
N GLY A 46 -17.71 -17.54 -15.39
CA GLY A 46 -18.86 -16.85 -15.98
C GLY A 46 -20.22 -17.30 -15.41
N ILE A 47 -20.35 -18.55 -14.97
CA ILE A 47 -21.56 -19.03 -14.28
C ILE A 47 -21.65 -18.44 -12.88
N ILE A 48 -20.53 -18.43 -12.14
CA ILE A 48 -20.46 -17.85 -10.79
C ILE A 48 -20.87 -16.38 -10.85
N GLN A 49 -20.26 -15.61 -11.76
CA GLN A 49 -20.54 -14.19 -11.94
C GLN A 49 -22.02 -13.93 -12.29
N PHE A 50 -22.59 -14.70 -13.22
CA PHE A 50 -23.99 -14.56 -13.63
C PHE A 50 -24.98 -14.78 -12.47
N ILE A 51 -24.66 -15.73 -11.58
CA ILE A 51 -25.49 -16.00 -10.39
C ILE A 51 -25.26 -14.91 -9.35
N ALA A 52 -24.00 -14.51 -9.11
CA ALA A 52 -23.61 -13.48 -8.15
C ALA A 52 -24.32 -12.14 -8.42
N GLU A 53 -24.39 -11.71 -9.68
CA GLU A 53 -25.10 -10.49 -10.10
C GLU A 53 -26.60 -10.48 -9.73
N ARG A 54 -27.21 -11.66 -9.55
CA ARG A 54 -28.64 -11.82 -9.21
C ARG A 54 -28.89 -12.01 -7.72
N VAL A 55 -27.86 -12.17 -6.90
CA VAL A 55 -28.02 -12.34 -5.44
C VAL A 55 -28.64 -11.09 -4.80
N HIS A 56 -28.36 -9.91 -5.36
CA HIS A 56 -28.89 -8.62 -4.90
C HIS A 56 -30.07 -8.10 -5.76
N ASP A 57 -30.64 -8.94 -6.63
CA ASP A 57 -31.79 -8.54 -7.45
C ASP A 57 -33.06 -8.50 -6.59
N THR A 58 -33.75 -7.35 -6.59
CA THR A 58 -34.99 -7.12 -5.82
C THR A 58 -36.21 -7.75 -6.49
N ASN A 59 -36.07 -8.32 -7.69
CA ASN A 59 -37.13 -9.06 -8.33
C ASN A 59 -37.64 -10.18 -7.38
N PRO A 60 -38.96 -10.30 -7.16
CA PRO A 60 -39.55 -11.31 -6.29
C PRO A 60 -39.09 -12.75 -6.56
N ILE A 61 -38.66 -13.03 -7.80
CA ILE A 61 -38.11 -14.34 -8.18
C ILE A 61 -36.80 -14.62 -7.43
N PHE A 62 -35.88 -13.65 -7.35
CA PHE A 62 -34.51 -13.84 -6.83
C PHE A 62 -34.34 -13.48 -5.35
N ILE A 63 -35.36 -12.89 -4.71
CA ILE A 63 -35.28 -12.40 -3.32
C ILE A 63 -34.84 -13.48 -2.30
N ASN A 64 -35.13 -14.75 -2.57
CA ASN A 64 -34.76 -15.87 -1.71
C ASN A 64 -33.43 -16.55 -2.10
N LEU A 65 -32.74 -16.07 -3.14
CA LEU A 65 -31.51 -16.71 -3.62
C LEU A 65 -30.39 -16.62 -2.57
N LYS A 66 -30.16 -15.43 -2.00
CA LYS A 66 -29.17 -15.20 -0.92
C LYS A 66 -29.40 -16.15 0.25
N SER A 67 -30.63 -16.17 0.79
CA SER A 67 -30.97 -17.01 1.95
C SER A 67 -30.86 -18.51 1.65
N ARG A 68 -31.22 -18.96 0.45
CA ARG A 68 -31.06 -20.37 0.05
C ARG A 68 -29.60 -20.78 -0.11
N LEU A 69 -28.72 -19.91 -0.62
CA LEU A 69 -27.29 -20.18 -0.70
C LEU A 69 -26.67 -20.37 0.70
N PHE A 70 -27.04 -19.54 1.69
CA PHE A 70 -26.63 -19.75 3.08
C PHE A 70 -27.10 -21.12 3.62
N ARG A 71 -28.35 -21.51 3.35
CA ARG A 71 -28.88 -22.81 3.78
C ARG A 71 -28.16 -24.00 3.15
N ILE A 72 -27.69 -23.87 1.90
CA ILE A 72 -26.85 -24.90 1.25
C ILE A 72 -25.52 -25.06 2.00
N ILE A 73 -24.90 -23.96 2.42
CA ILE A 73 -23.67 -24.01 3.22
C ILE A 73 -23.93 -24.69 4.56
N GLU A 74 -25.01 -24.34 5.25
CA GLU A 74 -25.38 -24.97 6.52
C GLU A 74 -25.68 -26.47 6.38
N SER A 75 -26.22 -26.90 5.23
CA SER A 75 -26.49 -28.32 4.95
C SER A 75 -25.21 -29.17 4.93
N SER A 76 -24.05 -28.57 4.65
CA SER A 76 -22.76 -29.27 4.64
C SER A 76 -22.29 -29.70 6.04
N LYS A 77 -22.82 -29.08 7.11
CA LYS A 77 -22.47 -29.40 8.51
C LYS A 77 -22.72 -30.86 8.84
N ASN A 78 -23.80 -31.41 8.29
CA ASN A 78 -24.27 -32.77 8.58
C ASN A 78 -24.02 -33.75 7.43
N ASN A 79 -23.63 -33.27 6.24
CA ASN A 79 -23.69 -34.06 5.01
C ASN A 79 -22.51 -33.80 4.06
N GLU A 80 -21.66 -34.81 3.89
CA GLU A 80 -20.47 -34.69 3.05
C GLU A 80 -20.78 -34.66 1.55
N ASN A 81 -21.88 -35.29 1.14
CA ASN A 81 -22.30 -35.34 -0.26
C ASN A 81 -22.77 -33.98 -0.81
N VAL A 82 -22.86 -32.96 0.04
CA VAL A 82 -23.28 -31.59 -0.28
C VAL A 82 -22.07 -30.63 -0.32
N SER A 83 -20.86 -31.12 -0.06
CA SER A 83 -19.64 -30.31 0.01
C SER A 83 -19.35 -29.51 -1.26
N ILE A 84 -19.59 -30.08 -2.45
CA ILE A 84 -19.44 -29.38 -3.74
C ILE A 84 -20.45 -28.24 -3.87
N ALA A 85 -21.73 -28.51 -3.57
CA ALA A 85 -22.76 -27.47 -3.57
C ALA A 85 -22.44 -26.34 -2.58
N ALA A 86 -21.94 -26.67 -1.39
CA ALA A 86 -21.56 -25.68 -0.38
C ALA A 86 -20.34 -24.85 -0.80
N ALA A 87 -19.30 -25.47 -1.39
CA ALA A 87 -18.14 -24.78 -1.94
C ALA A 87 -18.52 -23.83 -3.09
N ASN A 88 -19.41 -24.27 -3.98
CA ASN A 88 -19.96 -23.43 -5.05
C ASN A 88 -20.82 -22.28 -4.47
N ALA A 89 -21.67 -22.56 -3.49
CA ALA A 89 -22.56 -21.57 -2.89
C ALA A 89 -21.78 -20.46 -2.17
N ILE A 90 -20.77 -20.81 -1.37
CA ILE A 90 -19.96 -19.81 -0.68
C ILE A 90 -19.08 -19.01 -1.66
N THR A 91 -18.60 -19.64 -2.73
CA THR A 91 -17.86 -18.95 -3.81
C THR A 91 -18.75 -17.93 -4.53
N ILE A 92 -20.01 -18.27 -4.80
CA ILE A 92 -21.00 -17.34 -5.39
C ILE A 92 -21.30 -16.18 -4.44
N LEU A 93 -21.50 -16.46 -3.14
CA LEU A 93 -21.71 -15.41 -2.14
C LEU A 93 -20.51 -14.48 -2.02
N ASN A 94 -19.29 -15.03 -2.05
CA ASN A 94 -18.05 -14.26 -2.06
C ASN A 94 -17.96 -13.37 -3.31
N SER A 95 -18.22 -13.93 -4.50
CA SER A 95 -18.24 -13.18 -5.76
C SER A 95 -19.32 -12.09 -5.80
N ALA A 96 -20.40 -12.25 -5.04
CA ALA A 96 -21.45 -11.25 -4.88
C ALA A 96 -21.13 -10.20 -3.81
N ASN A 97 -19.94 -10.22 -3.19
CA ASN A 97 -19.54 -9.37 -2.07
C ASN A 97 -20.54 -9.40 -0.90
N VAL A 98 -21.13 -10.57 -0.63
CA VAL A 98 -22.03 -10.74 0.52
C VAL A 98 -21.23 -10.75 1.82
N ASN A 99 -21.72 -10.06 2.85
CA ASN A 99 -21.11 -10.07 4.16
C ASN A 99 -21.19 -11.48 4.80
N MET A 100 -20.02 -12.06 5.12
CA MET A 100 -19.87 -13.40 5.74
C MET A 100 -19.15 -13.34 7.10
N ASN A 101 -19.13 -12.18 7.75
CA ASN A 101 -18.57 -12.01 9.11
C ASN A 101 -19.46 -12.63 10.19
N ASN A 102 -18.85 -12.97 11.32
CA ASN A 102 -19.50 -13.41 12.55
C ASN A 102 -20.47 -14.58 12.34
N GLN A 103 -20.22 -15.44 11.34
CA GLN A 103 -21.07 -16.59 11.06
C GLN A 103 -20.74 -17.77 11.98
N SER A 104 -21.76 -18.57 12.30
CA SER A 104 -21.61 -19.79 13.12
C SER A 104 -21.47 -21.03 12.24
N TRP A 105 -20.34 -21.12 11.54
CA TRP A 105 -20.04 -22.16 10.55
C TRP A 105 -19.19 -23.32 11.10
N ASN A 106 -19.52 -23.76 12.32
CA ASN A 106 -18.93 -24.97 12.88
C ASN A 106 -19.26 -26.19 11.99
N ASN A 107 -18.29 -27.06 11.78
CA ASN A 107 -18.35 -28.33 11.05
C ASN A 107 -18.69 -28.22 9.55
N ILE A 108 -18.64 -27.03 8.94
CA ILE A 108 -18.94 -26.89 7.50
C ILE A 108 -17.90 -27.62 6.64
N LYS A 109 -18.33 -28.11 5.48
CA LYS A 109 -17.47 -28.80 4.52
C LYS A 109 -17.50 -28.07 3.17
N ILE A 110 -16.46 -27.30 2.88
CA ILE A 110 -16.37 -26.47 1.67
C ILE A 110 -14.99 -26.59 0.98
N PRO A 111 -14.55 -27.82 0.65
CA PRO A 111 -13.27 -28.01 -0.03
C PRO A 111 -13.25 -27.30 -1.38
N CYS A 112 -12.08 -26.83 -1.79
CA CYS A 112 -11.84 -26.13 -3.07
C CYS A 112 -12.62 -24.81 -3.25
N ALA A 113 -13.24 -24.23 -2.21
CA ALA A 113 -13.92 -22.94 -2.32
C ALA A 113 -12.94 -21.80 -2.66
N ILE A 114 -13.40 -20.83 -3.46
CA ILE A 114 -12.64 -19.62 -3.77
C ILE A 114 -13.13 -18.50 -2.86
N LEU A 115 -12.38 -18.26 -1.79
CA LEU A 115 -12.60 -17.23 -0.77
C LEU A 115 -11.52 -16.16 -0.86
N ASP A 116 -11.01 -15.91 -2.07
CA ASP A 116 -10.12 -14.77 -2.34
C ASP A 116 -10.84 -13.47 -1.98
N ARG A 117 -10.15 -12.59 -1.25
CA ARG A 117 -10.65 -11.31 -0.75
C ARG A 117 -11.91 -11.48 0.11
N ALA A 118 -12.18 -12.70 0.57
CA ALA A 118 -13.29 -13.00 1.44
C ALA A 118 -13.03 -12.44 2.83
N PHE A 119 -14.11 -12.41 3.56
CA PHE A 119 -14.36 -11.32 4.46
C PHE A 119 -15.13 -12.00 5.59
N LEU A 120 -14.37 -12.66 6.47
CA LEU A 120 -14.82 -13.72 7.39
C LEU A 120 -14.57 -13.37 8.86
N GLU A 121 -14.38 -12.10 9.18
CA GLU A 121 -14.03 -11.61 10.51
C GLU A 121 -14.99 -12.11 11.59
N GLY A 122 -14.45 -12.70 12.67
CA GLY A 122 -15.21 -13.26 13.78
C GLY A 122 -16.01 -14.54 13.47
N THR A 123 -15.87 -15.10 12.27
CA THR A 123 -16.57 -16.33 11.87
C THR A 123 -15.96 -17.55 12.56
N ASN A 124 -16.82 -18.48 12.99
CA ASN A 124 -16.41 -19.72 13.63
C ASN A 124 -16.40 -20.86 12.60
N LEU A 125 -15.20 -21.41 12.32
CA LEU A 125 -14.93 -22.50 11.37
C LEU A 125 -14.37 -23.74 12.09
N ASN A 126 -14.77 -23.96 13.34
CA ASN A 126 -14.31 -25.12 14.10
C ASN A 126 -14.68 -26.44 13.42
N ASN A 127 -13.73 -27.37 13.35
CA ASN A 127 -13.81 -28.64 12.63
C ASN A 127 -14.25 -28.51 11.15
N ALA A 128 -14.04 -27.36 10.52
CA ALA A 128 -14.38 -27.20 9.11
C ALA A 128 -13.42 -27.99 8.20
N ASN A 129 -13.93 -28.49 7.07
CA ASN A 129 -13.09 -28.99 5.99
C ASN A 129 -12.88 -27.86 4.96
N LEU A 130 -11.65 -27.35 4.91
CA LEU A 130 -11.18 -26.25 4.08
C LEU A 130 -10.02 -26.68 3.17
N ASP A 131 -9.95 -27.96 2.83
CA ASP A 131 -8.89 -28.48 1.96
C ASP A 131 -8.96 -27.83 0.56
N HIS A 132 -7.82 -27.41 0.03
CA HIS A 132 -7.63 -26.71 -1.24
C HIS A 132 -8.38 -25.37 -1.35
N VAL A 133 -8.83 -24.79 -0.23
CA VAL A 133 -9.49 -23.49 -0.22
C VAL A 133 -8.49 -22.37 -0.52
N ARG A 134 -8.93 -21.38 -1.28
CA ARG A 134 -8.16 -20.17 -1.57
C ARG A 134 -8.64 -19.03 -0.69
N LEU A 135 -7.71 -18.36 -0.02
CA LEU A 135 -7.91 -17.26 0.93
C LEU A 135 -7.01 -16.06 0.56
N PHE A 136 -6.71 -15.88 -0.73
CA PHE A 136 -5.84 -14.81 -1.23
C PHE A 136 -6.36 -13.45 -0.76
N GLN A 137 -5.57 -12.70 0.02
CA GLN A 137 -5.95 -11.38 0.56
C GLN A 137 -7.29 -11.38 1.35
N ALA A 138 -7.62 -12.49 2.02
CA ALA A 138 -8.81 -12.58 2.85
C ALA A 138 -8.64 -11.88 4.22
N CYS A 139 -9.75 -11.41 4.80
CA CYS A 139 -9.83 -10.91 6.16
C CYS A 139 -10.33 -12.01 7.10
N LEU A 140 -9.40 -12.56 7.88
CA LEU A 140 -9.59 -13.69 8.79
C LEU A 140 -9.46 -13.28 10.27
N ASN A 141 -9.59 -11.99 10.58
CA ASN A 141 -9.42 -11.50 11.95
C ASN A 141 -10.44 -12.14 12.90
N GLY A 142 -9.98 -12.62 14.06
CA GLY A 142 -10.84 -13.29 15.04
C GLY A 142 -11.50 -14.59 14.57
N VAL A 143 -11.10 -15.17 13.43
CA VAL A 143 -11.67 -16.42 12.92
C VAL A 143 -11.20 -17.59 13.75
N ASN A 144 -12.10 -18.51 14.08
CA ASN A 144 -11.76 -19.73 14.81
C ASN A 144 -11.63 -20.94 13.86
N PHE A 145 -10.41 -21.44 13.69
CA PHE A 145 -10.06 -22.62 12.89
C PHE A 145 -9.76 -23.85 13.75
N THR A 146 -10.24 -23.92 15.00
CA THR A 146 -9.92 -25.05 15.89
C THR A 146 -10.29 -26.38 15.21
N ASN A 147 -9.34 -27.32 15.13
CA ASN A 147 -9.48 -28.63 14.46
C ASN A 147 -9.83 -28.58 12.96
N ALA A 148 -9.67 -27.45 12.26
CA ALA A 148 -9.96 -27.37 10.83
C ALA A 148 -8.94 -28.17 9.99
N SER A 149 -9.42 -28.76 8.89
CA SER A 149 -8.57 -29.36 7.85
C SER A 149 -8.24 -28.31 6.79
N MET A 150 -6.94 -28.06 6.56
CA MET A 150 -6.42 -26.98 5.73
C MET A 150 -5.33 -27.53 4.76
N ASN A 151 -5.52 -28.72 4.21
CA ASN A 151 -4.56 -29.30 3.26
C ASN A 151 -4.48 -28.43 2.00
N GLU A 152 -3.27 -28.07 1.57
CA GLU A 152 -3.03 -27.30 0.33
C GLU A 152 -3.80 -25.97 0.23
N VAL A 153 -4.07 -25.31 1.35
CA VAL A 153 -4.70 -23.98 1.36
C VAL A 153 -3.79 -22.94 0.71
N TYR A 154 -4.38 -22.01 -0.03
CA TYR A 154 -3.64 -20.94 -0.69
C TYR A 154 -3.96 -19.57 -0.06
N PHE A 155 -2.98 -18.95 0.60
CA PHE A 155 -3.15 -17.64 1.24
C PHE A 155 -2.79 -16.46 0.33
N GLY A 156 -2.17 -16.71 -0.82
CA GLY A 156 -1.74 -15.62 -1.71
C GLY A 156 -0.49 -14.86 -1.30
N GLU A 157 -0.08 -15.03 -0.05
CA GLU A 157 1.12 -14.44 0.50
C GLU A 157 1.99 -15.55 1.07
N TYR A 158 3.28 -15.29 1.14
CA TYR A 158 4.24 -16.14 1.81
C TYR A 158 4.80 -15.42 3.02
N ALA A 159 5.27 -16.19 3.99
CA ALA A 159 5.98 -15.64 5.12
C ALA A 159 7.18 -14.81 4.63
N TYR A 160 7.48 -13.72 5.33
CA TYR A 160 8.59 -12.83 5.02
C TYR A 160 9.69 -12.97 6.06
N LEU A 161 10.93 -12.65 5.71
CA LEU A 161 12.05 -12.71 6.64
C LEU A 161 12.10 -11.40 7.43
N GLU A 162 11.85 -11.48 8.74
CA GLU A 162 11.95 -10.36 9.67
C GLU A 162 13.30 -10.37 10.39
N GLY A 163 13.89 -9.19 10.57
CA GLY A 163 15.06 -9.04 11.41
C GLY A 163 15.77 -7.70 11.23
N HIS A 164 15.81 -7.18 10.01
CA HIS A 164 16.42 -5.87 9.76
C HIS A 164 15.55 -4.75 10.34
N LYS A 165 16.21 -3.73 10.92
CA LYS A 165 15.54 -2.57 11.54
C LYS A 165 15.48 -1.34 10.62
N GLY A 166 16.08 -1.42 9.45
CA GLY A 166 16.08 -0.36 8.45
C GLY A 166 16.15 -0.95 7.06
N ASP A 167 16.20 -0.07 6.06
CA ASP A 167 16.12 -0.40 4.65
C ASP A 167 17.13 -1.48 4.28
N ILE A 168 16.70 -2.47 3.51
CA ILE A 168 17.57 -3.54 3.03
C ILE A 168 18.09 -3.11 1.66
N THR A 169 19.39 -2.87 1.55
CA THR A 169 20.03 -2.26 0.39
C THR A 169 20.26 -3.26 -0.75
N SER A 170 20.51 -4.53 -0.44
CA SER A 170 20.70 -5.58 -1.45
C SER A 170 20.41 -6.98 -0.91
N ILE A 171 20.10 -7.89 -1.84
CA ILE A 171 19.90 -9.31 -1.57
C ILE A 171 20.62 -10.19 -2.59
N GLN A 172 21.25 -11.26 -2.11
CA GLN A 172 21.97 -12.19 -2.98
C GLN A 172 21.84 -13.64 -2.51
N PHE A 173 21.68 -14.55 -3.46
CA PHE A 173 21.86 -15.98 -3.20
C PHE A 173 23.35 -16.35 -3.16
N SER A 174 23.71 -17.28 -2.28
CA SER A 174 24.98 -18.00 -2.40
C SER A 174 25.06 -18.71 -3.75
N PRO A 175 26.24 -18.83 -4.38
CA PRO A 175 26.42 -19.57 -5.64
C PRO A 175 25.80 -20.98 -5.65
N ASN A 176 25.74 -21.67 -4.51
CA ASN A 176 25.10 -22.98 -4.38
C ASN A 176 23.56 -22.96 -4.18
N GLY A 177 22.94 -21.78 -4.13
CA GLY A 177 21.50 -21.55 -3.96
C GLY A 177 20.92 -21.83 -2.57
N LYS A 178 21.73 -22.28 -1.59
CA LYS A 178 21.22 -22.74 -0.28
C LYS A 178 21.08 -21.63 0.76
N LYS A 179 21.83 -20.54 0.62
CA LYS A 179 21.80 -19.40 1.55
C LYS A 179 21.38 -18.12 0.85
N ILE A 180 20.71 -17.26 1.58
CA ILE A 180 20.37 -15.88 1.19
C ILE A 180 21.20 -14.94 2.07
N LEU A 181 21.76 -13.92 1.46
CA LEU A 181 22.49 -12.83 2.11
C LEU A 181 21.69 -11.54 1.96
N SER A 182 21.52 -10.80 3.04
CA SER A 182 20.92 -9.46 3.02
C SER A 182 21.80 -8.47 3.77
N CYS A 183 21.91 -7.26 3.25
CA CYS A 183 22.58 -6.13 3.90
C CYS A 183 21.64 -4.94 4.05
N SER A 184 21.86 -4.12 5.07
CA SER A 184 20.91 -3.07 5.45
C SER A 184 21.60 -1.80 5.97
N ASN A 185 20.82 -0.71 5.96
CA ASN A 185 21.08 0.54 6.65
C ASN A 185 21.15 0.39 8.18
N ASP A 186 20.72 -0.75 8.74
CA ASP A 186 20.81 -1.05 10.18
C ASP A 186 22.20 -1.51 10.65
N ASN A 187 23.22 -1.41 9.79
CA ASN A 187 24.61 -1.81 10.01
C ASN A 187 24.82 -3.32 10.19
N THR A 188 23.81 -4.15 9.91
CA THR A 188 23.90 -5.61 9.99
C THR A 188 23.84 -6.28 8.62
N ILE A 189 24.49 -7.43 8.53
CA ILE A 189 24.33 -8.38 7.42
C ILE A 189 23.68 -9.62 7.99
N ARG A 190 22.69 -10.19 7.30
CA ARG A 190 22.02 -11.41 7.76
C ARG A 190 22.16 -12.52 6.74
N ILE A 191 22.35 -13.72 7.26
CA ILE A 191 22.41 -14.96 6.49
C ILE A 191 21.16 -15.76 6.81
N TRP A 192 20.45 -16.19 5.78
CA TRP A 192 19.23 -16.98 5.89
C TRP A 192 19.40 -18.29 5.15
N ASP A 193 18.73 -19.33 5.63
CA ASP A 193 18.60 -20.57 4.90
C ASP A 193 17.49 -20.44 3.84
N ALA A 194 17.81 -20.74 2.58
CA ALA A 194 16.88 -20.53 1.47
C ALA A 194 15.67 -21.47 1.51
N SER A 195 15.81 -22.65 2.13
CA SER A 195 14.75 -23.67 2.17
C SER A 195 13.78 -23.46 3.35
N SER A 196 14.34 -23.30 4.54
CA SER A 196 13.61 -23.16 5.80
C SER A 196 13.27 -21.72 6.14
N GLN A 197 13.86 -20.74 5.43
CA GLN A 197 13.63 -19.31 5.65
C GLN A 197 13.99 -18.85 7.07
N ARG A 198 14.83 -19.62 7.76
CA ARG A 198 15.31 -19.27 9.10
C ARG A 198 16.56 -18.44 9.00
N GLN A 199 16.67 -17.47 9.89
CA GLN A 199 17.92 -16.74 10.08
C GLN A 199 18.97 -17.69 10.65
N LEU A 200 20.10 -17.80 9.96
CA LEU A 200 21.26 -18.57 10.40
C LEU A 200 22.20 -17.72 11.26
N HIS A 201 22.56 -16.52 10.77
CA HIS A 201 23.51 -15.64 11.43
C HIS A 201 23.16 -14.15 11.24
N VAL A 202 23.56 -13.34 12.23
CA VAL A 202 23.65 -11.88 12.12
C VAL A 202 25.13 -11.51 12.22
N LEU A 203 25.64 -10.80 11.22
CA LEU A 203 27.02 -10.31 11.19
C LEU A 203 26.99 -8.85 11.63
N GLU A 204 27.41 -8.63 12.87
CA GLU A 204 27.50 -7.30 13.48
C GLU A 204 28.96 -6.84 13.51
N GLY A 205 29.20 -5.59 13.13
CA GLY A 205 30.53 -5.00 13.25
C GLY A 205 30.72 -3.70 12.48
N HIS A 206 30.07 -3.53 11.33
CA HIS A 206 30.06 -2.24 10.64
C HIS A 206 29.41 -1.16 11.52
N THR A 207 29.90 0.07 11.45
CA THR A 207 29.40 1.18 12.30
C THR A 207 28.48 2.15 11.54
N ASN A 208 28.26 1.89 10.25
CA ASN A 208 27.41 2.71 9.38
C ASN A 208 26.82 1.82 8.27
N THR A 209 25.92 2.38 7.46
CA THR A 209 25.18 1.70 6.40
C THR A 209 26.05 0.76 5.57
N ILE A 210 25.57 -0.46 5.35
CA ILE A 210 26.22 -1.41 4.45
C ILE A 210 25.68 -1.19 3.04
N ILE A 211 26.59 -0.87 2.12
CA ILE A 211 26.24 -0.56 0.73
C ILE A 211 26.09 -1.83 -0.10
N SER A 212 26.99 -2.80 0.09
CA SER A 212 26.94 -4.07 -0.64
C SER A 212 27.60 -5.19 0.16
N ALA A 213 27.12 -6.42 -0.05
CA ALA A 213 27.74 -7.63 0.47
C ALA A 213 27.60 -8.76 -0.54
N GLN A 214 28.63 -9.60 -0.65
CA GLN A 214 28.67 -10.69 -1.63
C GLN A 214 29.33 -11.95 -1.07
N PHE A 215 28.82 -13.12 -1.48
CA PHE A 215 29.47 -14.41 -1.25
C PHE A 215 30.70 -14.60 -2.16
N SER A 216 31.73 -15.27 -1.63
CA SER A 216 32.80 -15.83 -2.45
C SER A 216 32.26 -16.90 -3.42
N PRO A 217 32.95 -17.17 -4.54
CA PRO A 217 32.52 -18.16 -5.53
C PRO A 217 32.27 -19.56 -4.96
N ASP A 218 33.02 -19.95 -3.93
CA ASP A 218 32.86 -21.22 -3.20
C ASP A 218 31.79 -21.18 -2.09
N SER A 219 31.10 -20.05 -1.91
CA SER A 219 30.11 -19.79 -0.84
C SER A 219 30.66 -19.88 0.60
N SER A 220 31.99 -19.92 0.80
CA SER A 220 32.60 -20.11 2.13
C SER A 220 32.80 -18.80 2.90
N LYS A 221 33.00 -17.69 2.20
CA LYS A 221 33.24 -16.35 2.77
C LYS A 221 32.24 -15.34 2.25
N ILE A 222 32.09 -14.25 2.99
CA ILE A 222 31.34 -13.07 2.58
C ILE A 222 32.28 -11.86 2.65
N VAL A 223 32.16 -10.96 1.67
CA VAL A 223 32.79 -9.65 1.72
C VAL A 223 31.70 -8.58 1.79
N SER A 224 31.93 -7.53 2.56
CA SER A 224 31.00 -6.40 2.67
C SER A 224 31.72 -5.05 2.65
N CYS A 225 31.04 -4.05 2.10
CA CYS A 225 31.50 -2.66 2.10
C CYS A 225 30.46 -1.71 2.71
N SER A 226 30.93 -0.65 3.34
CA SER A 226 30.10 0.24 4.15
C SER A 226 30.54 1.71 4.05
N SER A 227 29.60 2.59 4.38
CA SER A 227 29.83 4.01 4.68
C SER A 227 30.73 4.23 5.92
N ASP A 228 31.09 3.17 6.65
CA ASP A 228 32.11 3.22 7.70
C ASP A 228 33.55 3.22 7.16
N ARG A 229 33.72 3.25 5.83
CA ARG A 229 35.01 3.32 5.12
C ARG A 229 35.83 2.03 5.19
N THR A 230 35.23 0.93 5.65
CA THR A 230 35.89 -0.38 5.77
C THR A 230 35.29 -1.39 4.80
N VAL A 231 36.14 -2.34 4.40
CA VAL A 231 35.71 -3.60 3.82
C VAL A 231 35.94 -4.71 4.84
N ARG A 232 34.99 -5.61 5.01
CA ARG A 232 35.10 -6.71 5.97
C ARG A 232 34.92 -8.05 5.29
N ILE A 233 35.66 -9.04 5.78
CA ILE A 233 35.57 -10.44 5.35
C ILE A 233 34.99 -11.24 6.51
N TRP A 234 34.01 -12.08 6.20
CA TRP A 234 33.28 -12.90 7.16
C TRP A 234 33.30 -14.36 6.76
N ASP A 235 33.24 -15.23 7.75
CA ASP A 235 33.01 -16.65 7.57
C ASP A 235 31.51 -16.90 7.38
N ALA A 236 31.12 -17.49 6.25
CA ALA A 236 29.71 -17.71 5.92
C ALA A 236 29.07 -18.87 6.70
N LEU A 237 29.86 -19.74 7.33
CA LEU A 237 29.40 -20.92 8.04
C LEU A 237 29.22 -20.66 9.54
N ILE A 238 30.10 -19.87 10.14
CA ILE A 238 30.07 -19.55 11.58
C ILE A 238 29.47 -18.15 11.81
N GLY A 239 29.47 -17.28 10.79
CA GLY A 239 28.98 -15.92 10.89
C GLY A 239 29.90 -14.99 11.68
N GLN A 240 31.20 -15.29 11.72
CA GLN A 240 32.19 -14.48 12.42
C GLN A 240 33.02 -13.64 11.45
N GLN A 241 33.45 -12.48 11.92
CA GLN A 241 34.36 -11.64 11.18
C GLN A 241 35.76 -12.27 11.13
N ILE A 242 36.31 -12.43 9.94
CA ILE A 242 37.67 -12.93 9.70
C ILE A 242 38.65 -11.75 9.70
N GLN A 243 38.37 -10.70 8.91
CA GLN A 243 39.28 -9.58 8.69
C GLN A 243 38.56 -8.24 8.48
N ILE A 244 39.27 -7.15 8.82
CA ILE A 244 38.89 -5.77 8.50
C ILE A 244 39.97 -5.16 7.61
N LEU A 245 39.59 -4.78 6.40
CA LEU A 245 40.45 -4.13 5.43
C LEU A 245 40.27 -2.61 5.59
N LYS A 246 41.24 -1.98 6.27
CA LYS A 246 41.27 -0.54 6.50
C LYS A 246 42.19 0.11 5.49
N GLY A 247 41.75 1.23 4.92
CA GLY A 247 42.59 2.00 4.04
C GLY A 247 41.89 3.15 3.34
N HIS A 248 40.63 2.98 2.95
CA HIS A 248 39.83 4.03 2.31
C HIS A 248 39.55 5.19 3.29
N SER A 249 39.63 6.43 2.81
CA SER A 249 39.31 7.64 3.58
C SER A 249 37.83 8.04 3.49
N GLU A 250 37.11 7.50 2.51
CA GLU A 250 35.70 7.78 2.24
C GLU A 250 34.86 6.49 2.10
N THR A 251 33.54 6.64 1.97
CA THR A 251 32.57 5.55 1.81
C THR A 251 33.00 4.57 0.73
N VAL A 252 32.97 3.28 1.05
CA VAL A 252 33.25 2.21 0.10
C VAL A 252 31.95 1.80 -0.58
N TYR A 253 31.88 2.03 -1.89
CA TYR A 253 30.63 1.96 -2.65
C TYR A 253 30.43 0.61 -3.33
N ALA A 254 31.49 -0.04 -3.82
CA ALA A 254 31.39 -1.39 -4.38
C ALA A 254 32.54 -2.28 -3.91
N VAL A 255 32.24 -3.57 -3.81
CA VAL A 255 33.20 -4.62 -3.48
C VAL A 255 32.87 -5.90 -4.23
N GLN A 256 33.89 -6.62 -4.68
CA GLN A 256 33.71 -7.88 -5.40
C GLN A 256 34.88 -8.85 -5.18
N PHE A 257 34.58 -10.14 -5.09
CA PHE A 257 35.58 -11.21 -5.16
C PHE A 257 36.05 -11.47 -6.59
N SER A 258 37.33 -11.77 -6.77
CA SER A 258 37.83 -12.36 -8.01
C SER A 258 37.17 -13.72 -8.27
N PRO A 259 37.09 -14.18 -9.54
CA PRO A 259 36.49 -15.47 -9.88
C PRO A 259 37.16 -16.68 -9.18
N ASP A 260 38.44 -16.57 -8.87
CA ASP A 260 39.21 -17.56 -8.11
C ASP A 260 39.00 -17.48 -6.58
N GLY A 261 38.34 -16.43 -6.08
CA GLY A 261 38.06 -16.18 -4.67
C GLY A 261 39.27 -15.71 -3.83
N PHE A 262 40.44 -15.50 -4.43
CA PHE A 262 41.66 -15.16 -3.70
C PHE A 262 41.92 -13.67 -3.54
N LYS A 263 41.30 -12.82 -4.38
CA LYS A 263 41.43 -11.37 -4.33
C LYS A 263 40.07 -10.71 -4.11
N ILE A 264 40.11 -9.53 -3.50
CA ILE A 264 38.96 -8.62 -3.41
C ILE A 264 39.34 -7.31 -4.09
N VAL A 265 38.41 -6.75 -4.85
CA VAL A 265 38.50 -5.37 -5.31
C VAL A 265 37.48 -4.51 -4.58
N SER A 266 37.87 -3.30 -4.20
CA SER A 266 36.97 -2.30 -3.62
C SER A 266 37.18 -0.93 -4.25
N CYS A 267 36.10 -0.18 -4.41
CA CYS A 267 36.14 1.20 -4.87
C CYS A 267 35.35 2.11 -3.92
N ALA A 268 35.80 3.35 -3.80
CA ALA A 268 35.29 4.32 -2.83
C ALA A 268 35.06 5.68 -3.48
N TRP A 269 34.43 6.59 -2.73
CA TRP A 269 34.27 7.99 -3.14
C TRP A 269 35.60 8.75 -3.20
N GLU A 270 36.68 8.23 -2.62
CA GLU A 270 38.02 8.85 -2.66
C GLU A 270 38.76 8.63 -3.99
N ASP A 271 38.08 8.52 -5.14
CA ASP A 271 38.62 8.28 -6.51
C ASP A 271 39.52 7.04 -6.73
N THR A 272 39.87 6.29 -5.68
CA THR A 272 40.78 5.14 -5.75
C THR A 272 40.08 3.79 -5.79
N ILE A 273 40.78 2.82 -6.41
CA ILE A 273 40.41 1.40 -6.39
C ILE A 273 41.53 0.63 -5.69
N ARG A 274 41.16 -0.30 -4.82
CA ARG A 274 42.11 -1.12 -4.07
C ARG A 274 41.90 -2.60 -4.35
N ILE A 275 43.01 -3.32 -4.47
CA ILE A 275 43.01 -4.79 -4.56
C ILE A 275 43.60 -5.34 -3.27
N TRP A 276 42.93 -6.32 -2.69
CA TRP A 276 43.28 -6.93 -1.42
C TRP A 276 43.48 -8.43 -1.60
N ASP A 277 44.41 -8.98 -0.82
CA ASP A 277 44.59 -10.42 -0.70
C ASP A 277 43.62 -10.96 0.36
N VAL A 278 42.81 -11.95 0.01
CA VAL A 278 41.76 -12.50 0.91
C VAL A 278 42.36 -13.24 2.09
N SER A 279 43.55 -13.86 1.92
CA SER A 279 44.16 -14.69 2.97
C SER A 279 44.84 -13.85 4.05
N SER A 280 45.56 -12.81 3.64
CA SER A 280 46.38 -11.97 4.51
C SER A 280 45.71 -10.66 4.92
N GLY A 281 44.66 -10.24 4.20
CA GLY A 281 43.96 -8.97 4.42
C GLY A 281 44.79 -7.75 4.05
N LYS A 282 45.93 -7.95 3.38
CA LYS A 282 46.82 -6.86 2.97
C LYS A 282 46.38 -6.30 1.63
N GLN A 283 46.57 -4.99 1.48
CA GLN A 283 46.42 -4.33 0.19
C GLN A 283 47.57 -4.79 -0.73
N ILE A 284 47.22 -5.35 -1.89
CA ILE A 284 48.17 -5.76 -2.94
C ILE A 284 48.47 -4.59 -3.87
N GLN A 285 47.44 -3.88 -4.30
CA GLN A 285 47.55 -2.79 -5.29
C GLN A 285 46.67 -1.59 -4.92
N LEU A 286 47.14 -0.40 -5.30
CA LEU A 286 46.39 0.86 -5.26
C LEU A 286 46.33 1.43 -6.67
N LEU A 287 45.14 1.46 -7.26
CA LEU A 287 44.93 1.99 -8.60
C LEU A 287 44.45 3.44 -8.47
N LYS A 288 45.30 4.36 -8.93
CA LYS A 288 45.00 5.79 -9.03
C LYS A 288 44.92 6.18 -10.48
N GLY A 289 43.90 6.96 -10.84
CA GLY A 289 43.78 7.46 -12.20
C GLY A 289 42.45 8.16 -12.47
N HIS A 290 41.35 7.67 -11.89
CA HIS A 290 40.07 8.38 -11.94
C HIS A 290 40.18 9.75 -11.25
N LEU A 291 39.41 10.71 -11.75
CA LEU A 291 39.42 12.10 -11.26
C LEU A 291 38.23 12.44 -10.38
N ASP A 292 37.33 11.47 -10.19
CA ASP A 292 36.09 11.60 -9.42
C ASP A 292 35.64 10.21 -8.93
N PHE A 293 34.50 10.15 -8.24
CA PHE A 293 33.99 8.96 -7.55
C PHE A 293 33.90 7.75 -8.48
N VAL A 294 34.33 6.58 -8.00
CA VAL A 294 34.25 5.33 -8.76
C VAL A 294 32.97 4.59 -8.37
N ASN A 295 32.02 4.51 -9.32
CA ASN A 295 30.68 3.97 -9.09
C ASN A 295 30.64 2.45 -9.10
N LYS A 296 31.45 1.80 -9.94
CA LYS A 296 31.46 0.34 -10.05
C LYS A 296 32.82 -0.17 -10.50
N VAL A 297 33.16 -1.36 -10.03
CA VAL A 297 34.35 -2.09 -10.44
C VAL A 297 34.01 -3.57 -10.59
N GLN A 298 34.54 -4.22 -11.62
CA GLN A 298 34.28 -5.63 -11.89
C GLN A 298 35.49 -6.36 -12.47
N PHE A 299 35.70 -7.60 -12.03
CA PHE A 299 36.67 -8.54 -12.63
C PHE A 299 36.14 -9.14 -13.93
N SER A 300 37.03 -9.38 -14.90
CA SER A 300 36.76 -10.28 -16.02
C SER A 300 36.56 -11.72 -15.52
N SER A 301 35.91 -12.56 -16.32
CA SER A 301 35.62 -13.96 -15.97
C SER A 301 36.88 -14.81 -15.73
N ASP A 302 38.00 -14.46 -16.36
CA ASP A 302 39.32 -15.07 -16.16
C ASP A 302 40.12 -14.45 -14.98
N GLY A 303 39.60 -13.37 -14.36
CA GLY A 303 40.25 -12.65 -13.28
C GLY A 303 41.52 -11.87 -13.66
N SER A 304 41.88 -11.81 -14.95
CA SER A 304 43.12 -11.16 -15.42
C SER A 304 42.99 -9.65 -15.56
N LYS A 305 41.79 -9.16 -15.90
CA LYS A 305 41.47 -7.75 -16.10
C LYS A 305 40.42 -7.28 -15.11
N MET A 306 40.38 -5.96 -14.91
CA MET A 306 39.29 -5.28 -14.22
C MET A 306 38.79 -4.12 -15.05
N VAL A 307 37.51 -3.81 -14.90
CA VAL A 307 36.89 -2.61 -15.47
C VAL A 307 36.33 -1.76 -14.35
N SER A 308 36.49 -0.44 -14.45
CA SER A 308 35.91 0.52 -13.51
C SER A 308 35.26 1.68 -14.24
N CYS A 309 34.22 2.25 -13.64
CA CYS A 309 33.53 3.44 -14.16
C CYS A 309 33.38 4.52 -13.08
N SER A 310 33.34 5.78 -13.50
CA SER A 310 33.41 6.92 -12.60
C SER A 310 32.52 8.10 -13.04
N ASN A 311 32.26 8.99 -12.09
CA ASN A 311 31.69 10.32 -12.32
C ASN A 311 32.56 11.20 -13.21
N ASP A 312 33.85 10.85 -13.39
CA ASP A 312 34.76 11.53 -14.32
C ASP A 312 34.43 11.29 -15.81
N LYS A 313 33.32 10.60 -16.09
CA LYS A 313 32.78 10.28 -17.42
C LYS A 313 33.61 9.24 -18.18
N THR A 314 34.57 8.59 -17.52
CA THR A 314 35.46 7.61 -18.14
C THR A 314 35.23 6.20 -17.60
N ILE A 315 35.57 5.24 -18.44
CA ILE A 315 35.70 3.83 -18.06
C ILE A 315 37.16 3.45 -18.24
N ARG A 316 37.72 2.70 -17.29
CA ARG A 316 39.11 2.27 -17.33
C ARG A 316 39.20 0.76 -17.23
N ILE A 317 40.08 0.19 -18.04
CA ILE A 317 40.44 -1.23 -17.97
C ILE A 317 41.82 -1.34 -17.36
N TRP A 318 41.97 -2.21 -16.37
CA TRP A 318 43.18 -2.39 -15.57
C TRP A 318 43.69 -3.81 -15.69
N ASP A 319 45.01 -3.96 -15.67
CA ASP A 319 45.67 -5.24 -15.48
C ASP A 319 45.73 -5.55 -13.98
N VAL A 320 45.16 -6.69 -13.56
CA VAL A 320 45.05 -7.04 -12.14
C VAL A 320 46.41 -7.31 -11.49
N PHE A 321 47.35 -7.87 -12.27
CA PHE A 321 48.65 -8.27 -11.75
C PHE A 321 49.58 -7.07 -11.53
N SER A 322 49.72 -6.23 -12.55
CA SER A 322 50.61 -5.06 -12.54
C SER A 322 49.98 -3.81 -11.92
N GLY A 323 48.64 -3.76 -11.80
CA GLY A 323 47.91 -2.57 -11.35
C GLY A 323 47.99 -1.40 -12.34
N LYS A 324 48.43 -1.64 -13.58
CA LYS A 324 48.52 -0.60 -14.61
C LYS A 324 47.20 -0.48 -15.37
N GLN A 325 46.88 0.74 -15.75
CA GLN A 325 45.80 0.99 -16.69
C GLN A 325 46.20 0.48 -18.08
N ILE A 326 45.36 -0.37 -18.67
CA ILE A 326 45.50 -0.88 -20.03
C ILE A 326 44.83 0.08 -21.02
N LEU A 327 43.57 0.45 -20.76
CA LEU A 327 42.76 1.28 -21.67
C LEU A 327 41.99 2.37 -20.93
N LEU A 328 41.84 3.52 -21.58
CA LEU A 328 40.91 4.59 -21.22
C LEU A 328 39.80 4.64 -22.28
N LEU A 329 38.56 4.39 -21.87
CA LEU A 329 37.40 4.49 -22.74
C LEU A 329 36.69 5.81 -22.40
N ALA A 330 36.84 6.80 -23.28
CA ALA A 330 36.21 8.11 -23.16
C ALA A 330 35.15 8.26 -24.25
N GLY A 331 33.97 8.76 -23.89
CA GLY A 331 32.89 9.00 -24.85
C GLY A 331 31.54 9.34 -24.22
N HIS A 332 31.31 8.96 -22.96
CA HIS A 332 30.13 9.39 -22.21
C HIS A 332 30.16 10.89 -21.92
N LEU A 333 28.98 11.52 -21.92
CA LEU A 333 28.81 12.96 -21.72
C LEU A 333 28.50 13.33 -20.27
N SER A 334 28.11 12.34 -19.46
CA SER A 334 27.77 12.45 -18.05
C SER A 334 28.40 11.30 -17.25
N ASN A 335 28.05 11.22 -15.96
CA ASN A 335 28.55 10.25 -15.00
C ASN A 335 28.25 8.82 -15.45
N VAL A 336 29.26 7.93 -15.40
CA VAL A 336 29.06 6.52 -15.77
C VAL A 336 28.61 5.73 -14.55
N SER A 337 27.31 5.45 -14.50
CA SER A 337 26.60 4.85 -13.36
C SER A 337 26.95 3.37 -13.18
N GLY A 338 27.28 2.66 -14.26
CA GLY A 338 27.79 1.29 -14.14
C GLY A 338 28.43 0.71 -15.39
N VAL A 339 29.08 -0.42 -15.17
CA VAL A 339 29.85 -1.15 -16.18
C VAL A 339 29.81 -2.66 -15.94
N GLN A 340 29.90 -3.45 -17.01
CA GLN A 340 29.92 -4.91 -16.95
C GLN A 340 30.70 -5.54 -18.13
N PHE A 341 31.45 -6.62 -17.86
CA PHE A 341 32.02 -7.47 -18.91
C PHE A 341 30.96 -8.43 -19.49
N THR A 342 31.06 -8.71 -20.79
CA THR A 342 30.39 -9.88 -21.38
C THR A 342 30.96 -11.18 -20.82
N SER A 343 30.19 -12.27 -20.90
CA SER A 343 30.58 -13.58 -20.35
C SER A 343 31.91 -14.12 -20.91
N ASP A 344 32.19 -13.81 -22.17
CA ASP A 344 33.44 -14.13 -22.87
C ASP A 344 34.60 -13.16 -22.57
N GLY A 345 34.35 -12.05 -21.85
CA GLY A 345 35.32 -11.02 -21.53
C GLY A 345 35.79 -10.17 -22.72
N SER A 346 35.19 -10.34 -23.91
CA SER A 346 35.63 -9.66 -25.14
C SER A 346 35.12 -8.22 -25.23
N LYS A 347 33.98 -7.92 -24.60
CA LYS A 347 33.31 -6.63 -24.65
C LYS A 347 33.00 -6.10 -23.25
N VAL A 348 32.90 -4.78 -23.16
CA VAL A 348 32.42 -4.06 -21.98
C VAL A 348 31.15 -3.31 -22.33
N ILE A 349 30.14 -3.41 -21.49
CA ILE A 349 28.90 -2.65 -21.58
C ILE A 349 28.91 -1.62 -20.47
N SER A 350 28.67 -0.36 -20.81
CA SER A 350 28.55 0.74 -19.87
C SER A 350 27.24 1.47 -20.03
N TYR A 351 26.73 2.02 -18.94
CA TYR A 351 25.55 2.87 -18.91
C TYR A 351 25.81 4.10 -18.05
N SER A 352 25.17 5.20 -18.42
CA SER A 352 25.50 6.53 -17.93
C SER A 352 24.25 7.38 -17.77
N ASP A 353 24.37 8.41 -16.94
CA ASP A 353 23.37 9.46 -16.74
C ASP A 353 23.22 10.37 -17.99
N ASP A 354 23.98 10.12 -19.06
CA ASP A 354 23.74 10.70 -20.39
C ASP A 354 22.66 9.98 -21.22
N ASN A 355 21.96 9.04 -20.59
CA ASN A 355 20.90 8.21 -21.18
C ASN A 355 21.41 7.29 -22.31
N THR A 356 22.70 6.94 -22.32
CA THR A 356 23.26 6.03 -23.32
C THR A 356 23.81 4.75 -22.70
N ILE A 357 23.62 3.65 -23.42
CA ILE A 357 24.33 2.40 -23.19
C ILE A 357 25.34 2.24 -24.31
N ARG A 358 26.59 1.95 -23.96
CA ARG A 358 27.68 1.78 -24.92
C ARG A 358 28.32 0.42 -24.77
N THR A 359 28.61 -0.20 -25.91
CA THR A 359 29.38 -1.43 -25.98
C THR A 359 30.76 -1.12 -26.53
N TRP A 360 31.79 -1.58 -25.83
CA TRP A 360 33.20 -1.31 -26.11
C TRP A 360 33.94 -2.60 -26.38
N ASP A 361 34.87 -2.55 -27.31
CA ASP A 361 35.81 -3.63 -27.56
C ASP A 361 36.97 -3.57 -26.57
N VAL A 362 37.24 -4.67 -25.85
CA VAL A 362 38.26 -4.72 -24.80
C VAL A 362 39.68 -4.73 -25.36
N LEU A 363 39.87 -5.10 -26.64
CA LEU A 363 41.20 -5.19 -27.25
C LEU A 363 41.63 -3.85 -27.86
N THR A 364 40.72 -3.19 -28.56
CA THR A 364 40.98 -1.94 -29.30
C THR A 364 40.59 -0.69 -28.51
N GLY A 365 39.72 -0.82 -27.51
CA GLY A 365 39.15 0.31 -26.77
C GLY A 365 38.17 1.15 -27.60
N GLN A 366 37.78 0.68 -28.79
CA GLN A 366 36.83 1.38 -29.63
C GLN A 366 35.39 1.12 -29.18
N GLN A 367 34.54 2.12 -29.35
CA GLN A 367 33.11 1.96 -29.19
C GLN A 367 32.56 1.16 -30.37
N ILE A 368 31.99 -0.01 -30.07
CA ILE A 368 31.34 -0.88 -31.06
C ILE A 368 29.91 -0.39 -31.32
N GLN A 369 29.20 0.03 -30.26
CA GLN A 369 27.78 0.31 -30.35
C GLN A 369 27.34 1.44 -29.42
N LEU A 370 26.33 2.19 -29.86
CA LEU A 370 25.61 3.20 -29.09
C LEU A 370 24.13 2.84 -29.08
N LEU A 371 23.55 2.67 -27.89
CA LEU A 371 22.11 2.55 -27.69
C LEU A 371 21.68 3.83 -26.99
N GLU A 372 20.93 4.67 -27.70
CA GLU A 372 20.40 5.92 -27.14
C GLU A 372 19.02 5.65 -26.54
N GLU A 373 18.87 5.91 -25.24
CA GLU A 373 17.59 5.91 -24.56
C GLU A 373 17.08 7.34 -24.43
N SER A 374 15.83 7.59 -24.80
CA SER A 374 15.30 8.94 -25.01
C SER A 374 14.58 9.55 -23.80
N THR A 375 14.44 8.80 -22.70
CA THR A 375 13.45 9.15 -21.65
C THR A 375 14.03 9.57 -20.31
N SER A 376 15.11 8.95 -19.82
CA SER A 376 15.64 9.26 -18.48
C SER A 376 17.02 8.62 -18.19
N ARG A 377 17.58 8.92 -17.02
CA ARG A 377 18.81 8.28 -16.50
C ARG A 377 18.63 6.77 -16.36
N ILE A 378 19.66 6.01 -16.72
CA ILE A 378 19.62 4.54 -16.66
C ILE A 378 20.03 4.09 -15.25
N ASN A 379 19.13 3.45 -14.51
CA ASN A 379 19.44 2.98 -13.16
C ASN A 379 20.27 1.70 -13.17
N GLY A 380 20.12 0.86 -14.20
CA GLY A 380 20.93 -0.34 -14.31
C GLY A 380 20.77 -1.11 -15.60
N VAL A 381 21.73 -2.01 -15.82
CA VAL A 381 21.80 -2.91 -16.97
C VAL A 381 22.19 -4.31 -16.49
N GLN A 382 21.58 -5.32 -17.10
CA GLN A 382 21.90 -6.74 -16.87
C GLN A 382 21.94 -7.53 -18.19
N LEU A 383 22.91 -8.44 -18.32
CA LEU A 383 22.98 -9.40 -19.41
C LEU A 383 22.16 -10.65 -19.13
N SER A 384 21.58 -11.23 -20.19
CA SER A 384 21.01 -12.58 -20.15
C SER A 384 22.10 -13.65 -19.94
N SER A 385 21.70 -14.82 -19.43
CA SER A 385 22.62 -15.94 -19.14
C SER A 385 23.36 -16.46 -20.37
N ASP A 386 22.71 -16.40 -21.54
CA ASP A 386 23.29 -16.75 -22.85
C ASP A 386 24.14 -15.61 -23.46
N GLY A 387 24.16 -14.43 -22.85
CA GLY A 387 24.87 -13.24 -23.34
C GLY A 387 24.29 -12.63 -24.62
N SER A 388 23.10 -13.04 -25.06
CA SER A 388 22.51 -12.57 -26.32
C SER A 388 21.71 -11.26 -26.17
N LYS A 389 21.16 -11.00 -24.98
CA LYS A 389 20.26 -9.87 -24.71
C LYS A 389 20.80 -8.96 -23.60
N ILE A 390 20.49 -7.68 -23.73
CA ILE A 390 20.70 -6.66 -22.70
C ILE A 390 19.33 -6.26 -22.14
N LEU A 391 19.21 -6.27 -20.82
CA LEU A 391 18.10 -5.66 -20.09
C LEU A 391 18.57 -4.31 -19.58
N SER A 392 17.88 -3.24 -19.94
CA SER A 392 18.05 -1.93 -19.31
C SER A 392 16.77 -1.51 -18.62
N TYR A 393 16.91 -0.77 -17.54
CA TYR A 393 15.78 -0.21 -16.81
C TYR A 393 16.08 1.23 -16.42
N ASP A 394 15.13 2.08 -16.77
CA ASP A 394 15.11 3.52 -16.52
C ASP A 394 13.75 3.88 -15.91
N ASP A 395 13.58 5.14 -15.49
CA ASP A 395 12.38 5.70 -14.82
C ASP A 395 11.21 4.70 -14.70
N LYS A 396 10.31 4.61 -15.67
CA LYS A 396 9.13 3.72 -15.57
C LYS A 396 9.20 2.51 -16.49
N VAL A 397 10.27 2.39 -17.27
CA VAL A 397 10.31 1.51 -18.45
C VAL A 397 11.48 0.56 -18.36
N ILE A 398 11.25 -0.67 -18.81
CA ILE A 398 12.29 -1.67 -18.95
C ILE A 398 12.39 -2.01 -20.42
N ARG A 399 13.61 -2.05 -20.96
CA ARG A 399 13.87 -2.35 -22.37
C ARG A 399 14.73 -3.59 -22.50
N ILE A 400 14.43 -4.39 -23.50
CA ILE A 400 15.22 -5.56 -23.88
C ILE A 400 15.83 -5.27 -25.24
N TRP A 401 17.15 -5.41 -25.33
CA TRP A 401 17.92 -5.17 -26.55
C TRP A 401 18.63 -6.44 -26.99
N ASP A 402 18.82 -6.56 -28.30
CA ASP A 402 19.69 -7.58 -28.89
C ASP A 402 21.14 -7.10 -28.87
N LEU A 403 22.05 -7.84 -28.25
CA LEU A 403 23.46 -7.42 -28.11
C LEU A 403 24.19 -7.39 -29.47
N LEU A 404 23.81 -8.25 -30.41
CA LEU A 404 24.48 -8.35 -31.71
C LEU A 404 24.09 -7.21 -32.64
N SER A 405 22.80 -6.90 -32.74
CA SER A 405 22.25 -5.89 -33.64
C SER A 405 22.07 -4.51 -33.01
N GLY A 406 21.98 -4.43 -31.68
CA GLY A 406 21.65 -3.20 -30.94
C GLY A 406 20.23 -2.73 -31.13
N LYS A 407 19.37 -3.57 -31.71
CA LYS A 407 17.97 -3.22 -31.88
C LYS A 407 17.22 -3.50 -30.58
N GLN A 408 16.30 -2.61 -30.26
CA GLN A 408 15.33 -2.85 -29.21
C GLN A 408 14.42 -4.01 -29.64
N ILE A 409 14.38 -5.07 -28.83
CA ILE A 409 13.51 -6.24 -29.02
C ILE A 409 12.15 -5.96 -28.40
N GLN A 410 12.11 -5.48 -27.15
CA GLN A 410 10.87 -5.22 -26.41
C GLN A 410 10.94 -3.96 -25.55
N MET A 411 9.77 -3.38 -25.31
CA MET A 411 9.52 -2.33 -24.32
C MET A 411 8.49 -2.82 -23.32
N LEU A 412 8.82 -2.79 -22.03
CA LEU A 412 7.95 -3.24 -20.95
C LEU A 412 7.49 -2.01 -20.17
N GLU A 413 6.24 -1.62 -20.37
CA GLU A 413 5.61 -0.49 -19.70
C GLU A 413 4.56 -0.98 -18.69
N GLY A 414 4.57 -0.41 -17.49
CA GLY A 414 3.52 -0.68 -16.50
C GLY A 414 3.79 -0.12 -15.11
N HIS A 415 5.06 0.05 -14.72
CA HIS A 415 5.41 0.69 -13.45
C HIS A 415 4.96 2.16 -13.44
N THR A 416 4.54 2.65 -12.28
CA THR A 416 4.08 4.04 -12.12
C THR A 416 5.18 4.98 -11.61
N ASP A 417 6.28 4.41 -11.13
CA ASP A 417 7.45 5.09 -10.56
C ASP A 417 8.76 4.36 -10.92
N ASN A 418 9.88 4.89 -10.44
CA ASN A 418 11.24 4.53 -10.84
C ASN A 418 11.55 3.02 -10.67
N VAL A 419 12.06 2.34 -11.70
CA VAL A 419 12.48 0.93 -11.62
C VAL A 419 13.89 0.85 -11.05
N ASN A 420 14.04 0.24 -9.88
CA ASN A 420 15.29 0.21 -9.14
C ASN A 420 16.13 -1.05 -9.41
N SER A 421 15.48 -2.18 -9.66
CA SER A 421 16.16 -3.45 -9.97
C SER A 421 15.33 -4.27 -10.94
N ALA A 422 15.96 -4.84 -11.96
CA ALA A 422 15.32 -5.82 -12.84
C ALA A 422 16.31 -6.91 -13.25
N ARG A 423 15.83 -8.16 -13.30
CA ARG A 423 16.66 -9.34 -13.60
C ARG A 423 16.02 -10.32 -14.56
N PHE A 424 16.84 -10.93 -15.41
CA PHE A 424 16.45 -12.11 -16.18
C PHE A 424 16.34 -13.34 -15.28
N SER A 425 15.39 -14.21 -15.62
CA SER A 425 15.36 -15.61 -15.21
C SER A 425 16.55 -16.38 -15.81
N PHE A 426 16.89 -17.52 -15.21
CA PHE A 426 18.05 -18.32 -15.63
C PHE A 426 17.97 -18.78 -17.10
N ASP A 427 16.76 -19.07 -17.59
CA ASP A 427 16.50 -19.45 -18.98
C ASP A 427 16.32 -18.25 -19.92
N GLY A 428 16.36 -17.02 -19.39
CA GLY A 428 16.14 -15.79 -20.16
C GLY A 428 14.73 -15.63 -20.73
N SER A 429 13.76 -16.44 -20.29
CA SER A 429 12.37 -16.41 -20.80
C SER A 429 11.51 -15.34 -20.11
N ARG A 430 11.86 -14.99 -18.87
CA ARG A 430 11.14 -14.01 -18.03
C ARG A 430 12.05 -12.95 -17.47
N VAL A 431 11.46 -11.79 -17.16
CA VAL A 431 12.09 -10.71 -16.41
C VAL A 431 11.26 -10.44 -15.15
N VAL A 432 11.92 -10.21 -14.03
CA VAL A 432 11.33 -9.66 -12.81
C VAL A 432 11.85 -8.24 -12.60
N SER A 433 10.99 -7.32 -12.17
CA SER A 433 11.35 -5.94 -11.85
C SER A 433 10.76 -5.48 -10.53
N GLY A 434 11.52 -4.67 -9.78
CA GLY A 434 11.08 -3.98 -8.57
C GLY A 434 11.21 -2.47 -8.74
N SER A 435 10.19 -1.73 -8.29
CA SER A 435 10.08 -0.28 -8.48
C SER A 435 9.80 0.46 -7.17
N TYR A 436 9.95 1.78 -7.21
CA TYR A 436 9.53 2.72 -6.16
C TYR A 436 8.00 2.82 -6.03
N ASP A 437 7.24 2.22 -6.96
CA ASP A 437 5.79 2.08 -6.85
C ASP A 437 5.35 0.98 -5.86
N ASN A 438 6.28 0.44 -5.07
CA ASN A 438 6.11 -0.65 -4.10
C ASN A 438 5.67 -1.98 -4.72
N THR A 439 5.70 -2.10 -6.05
CA THR A 439 5.29 -3.32 -6.77
C THR A 439 6.47 -4.06 -7.36
N ILE A 440 6.30 -5.38 -7.48
CA ILE A 440 7.19 -6.24 -8.24
C ILE A 440 6.40 -6.76 -9.44
N ARG A 441 6.97 -6.69 -10.64
CA ARG A 441 6.30 -7.13 -11.86
C ARG A 441 7.07 -8.24 -12.54
N LEU A 442 6.33 -9.18 -13.10
CA LEU A 442 6.86 -10.28 -13.88
C LEU A 442 6.44 -10.11 -15.34
N TRP A 443 7.41 -10.27 -16.24
CA TRP A 443 7.25 -10.01 -17.66
C TRP A 443 7.67 -11.22 -18.48
N ASP A 444 6.97 -11.42 -19.59
CA ASP A 444 7.38 -12.38 -20.61
C ASP A 444 8.34 -11.71 -21.61
N THR A 445 9.54 -12.26 -21.77
CA THR A 445 10.58 -11.64 -22.61
C THR A 445 10.26 -11.71 -24.10
N SER A 446 9.49 -12.71 -24.54
CA SER A 446 9.21 -12.93 -25.96
C SER A 446 8.12 -11.99 -26.46
N SER A 447 7.07 -11.82 -25.65
CA SER A 447 5.88 -11.05 -25.99
C SER A 447 5.89 -9.62 -25.45
N GLY A 448 6.76 -9.32 -24.48
CA GLY A 448 6.80 -8.03 -23.79
C GLY A 448 5.61 -7.80 -22.85
N LYS A 449 4.72 -8.78 -22.70
CA LYS A 449 3.53 -8.64 -21.86
C LYS A 449 3.85 -8.82 -20.40
N GLN A 450 3.21 -8.00 -19.58
CA GLN A 450 3.15 -8.23 -18.15
C GLN A 450 2.40 -9.53 -17.87
N ILE A 451 3.08 -10.47 -17.23
CA ILE A 451 2.47 -11.72 -16.75
C ILE A 451 1.72 -11.44 -15.45
N GLN A 452 2.32 -10.65 -14.55
CA GLN A 452 1.81 -10.52 -13.18
C GLN A 452 2.33 -9.27 -12.44
N VAL A 453 1.52 -8.74 -11.51
CA VAL A 453 1.94 -7.81 -10.44
C VAL A 453 1.92 -8.54 -9.11
N LEU A 454 2.98 -8.40 -8.33
CA LEU A 454 3.13 -8.90 -6.97
C LEU A 454 3.12 -7.67 -6.03
N GLU A 455 2.08 -7.57 -5.21
CA GLU A 455 1.89 -6.49 -4.25
C GLU A 455 2.05 -7.01 -2.82
N GLY A 456 2.74 -6.25 -1.97
CA GLY A 456 2.76 -6.55 -0.54
C GLY A 456 3.80 -5.80 0.27
N HIS A 457 4.90 -5.34 -0.33
CA HIS A 457 5.83 -4.44 0.34
C HIS A 457 5.17 -3.09 0.63
N LEU A 458 5.56 -2.47 1.74
CA LEU A 458 4.99 -1.19 2.20
C LEU A 458 5.80 0.03 1.75
N ASP A 459 6.99 -0.20 1.19
CA ASP A 459 7.93 0.81 0.75
C ASP A 459 8.68 0.35 -0.51
N ILE A 460 9.57 1.18 -1.03
CA ILE A 460 10.29 1.00 -2.29
C ILE A 460 10.98 -0.38 -2.36
N ILE A 461 11.01 -0.96 -3.55
CA ILE A 461 11.73 -2.23 -3.78
C ILE A 461 13.19 -1.92 -4.13
N ASN A 462 14.12 -2.34 -3.27
CA ASN A 462 15.53 -2.08 -3.48
C ASN A 462 16.17 -3.10 -4.42
N ASP A 463 15.86 -4.39 -4.28
CA ASP A 463 16.43 -5.43 -5.13
C ASP A 463 15.47 -6.63 -5.28
N VAL A 464 15.57 -7.31 -6.42
CA VAL A 464 14.77 -8.49 -6.77
C VAL A 464 15.66 -9.55 -7.39
N SER A 465 15.34 -10.83 -7.15
CA SER A 465 16.09 -11.94 -7.77
C SER A 465 15.22 -13.19 -7.95
N PHE A 466 15.56 -14.01 -8.94
CA PHE A 466 14.95 -15.33 -9.11
C PHE A 466 15.62 -16.36 -8.21
N PHE A 467 14.84 -17.32 -7.70
CA PHE A 467 15.41 -18.52 -7.10
C PHE A 467 16.12 -19.36 -8.16
N PRO A 468 17.28 -19.97 -7.83
CA PRO A 468 17.92 -20.93 -8.72
C PRO A 468 17.01 -22.14 -8.96
N ASN A 469 16.62 -22.37 -10.23
CA ASN A 469 15.84 -23.53 -10.68
C ASN A 469 14.42 -23.70 -10.08
N GLU A 470 13.89 -22.70 -9.38
CA GLU A 470 12.51 -22.69 -8.88
C GLU A 470 11.73 -21.52 -9.49
N LEU A 471 10.41 -21.69 -9.68
CA LEU A 471 9.51 -20.61 -10.12
C LEU A 471 9.16 -19.69 -8.93
N LYS A 472 10.19 -19.18 -8.26
CA LYS A 472 10.06 -18.23 -7.16
C LYS A 472 10.92 -17.00 -7.37
N VAL A 473 10.48 -15.89 -6.78
CA VAL A 473 11.22 -14.62 -6.72
C VAL A 473 11.45 -14.25 -5.27
N ILE A 474 12.58 -13.60 -5.00
CA ILE A 474 12.87 -12.95 -3.73
C ILE A 474 12.98 -11.45 -3.95
N SER A 475 12.53 -10.66 -2.99
CA SER A 475 12.62 -9.20 -3.03
C SER A 475 13.01 -8.64 -1.67
N CYS A 476 13.69 -7.50 -1.68
CA CYS A 476 13.96 -6.71 -0.47
C CYS A 476 13.51 -5.27 -0.67
N SER A 477 13.09 -4.63 0.42
CA SER A 477 12.45 -3.31 0.39
C SER A 477 12.99 -2.38 1.48
N GLY A 478 12.71 -1.09 1.32
CA GLY A 478 12.85 -0.07 2.36
C GLY A 478 12.04 -0.37 3.62
N ASP A 479 11.00 -1.22 3.51
CA ASP A 479 10.17 -1.62 4.66
C ASP A 479 10.88 -2.54 5.68
N GLY A 480 12.16 -2.86 5.46
CA GLY A 480 12.96 -3.72 6.33
C GLY A 480 12.63 -5.22 6.20
N THR A 481 11.83 -5.61 5.20
CA THR A 481 11.41 -7.01 4.99
C THR A 481 12.01 -7.61 3.72
N ILE A 482 12.18 -8.93 3.76
CA ILE A 482 12.50 -9.74 2.58
C ILE A 482 11.32 -10.66 2.29
N ARG A 483 10.82 -10.65 1.07
CA ARG A 483 9.67 -11.49 0.67
C ARG A 483 10.06 -12.51 -0.37
N ILE A 484 9.43 -13.67 -0.30
CA ILE A 484 9.55 -14.74 -1.29
C ILE A 484 8.20 -14.92 -1.95
N TRP A 485 8.18 -15.00 -3.27
CA TRP A 485 6.98 -15.05 -4.09
C TRP A 485 7.00 -16.33 -4.93
N ASP A 486 5.91 -17.10 -4.94
CA ASP A 486 5.77 -18.26 -5.82
C ASP A 486 4.91 -17.90 -7.04
N ILE A 487 5.54 -17.96 -8.20
CA ILE A 487 4.98 -17.51 -9.48
C ILE A 487 4.12 -18.60 -10.13
N ALA A 488 4.23 -19.86 -9.69
CA ALA A 488 3.53 -20.98 -10.34
C ALA A 488 2.02 -20.97 -10.07
N ILE A 489 1.60 -20.50 -8.89
CA ILE A 489 0.20 -20.60 -8.43
C ILE A 489 -0.67 -19.46 -8.99
N GLU A 490 -0.08 -18.27 -9.17
CA GLU A 490 -0.83 -17.06 -9.52
C GLU A 490 -1.19 -16.97 -11.02
N ARG A 491 -0.50 -17.75 -11.86
CA ARG A 491 -0.76 -17.82 -13.31
C ARG A 491 -2.14 -18.40 -13.67
N LYS A 492 -2.81 -19.09 -12.74
CA LYS A 492 -4.10 -19.74 -13.03
C LYS A 492 -5.31 -18.83 -12.87
N ILE A 493 -5.22 -17.71 -12.14
CA ILE A 493 -6.43 -17.01 -11.66
C ILE A 493 -6.22 -15.51 -11.67
N GLN A 494 -6.23 -14.92 -12.86
CA GLN A 494 -6.43 -13.49 -13.03
C GLN A 494 -7.94 -13.22 -12.96
N LEU A 495 -8.44 -12.99 -11.76
CA LEU A 495 -9.76 -12.38 -11.61
C LEU A 495 -9.62 -10.94 -12.10
N ILE A 496 -10.47 -10.56 -13.05
CA ILE A 496 -10.49 -9.23 -13.66
C ILE A 496 -10.58 -8.20 -12.54
N GLU A 497 -9.57 -7.35 -12.45
CA GLU A 497 -9.55 -6.18 -11.57
C GLU A 497 -10.72 -5.26 -11.94
N GLY A 498 -11.81 -5.34 -11.17
CA GLY A 498 -12.79 -4.27 -11.16
C GLY A 498 -12.11 -3.06 -10.52
N TYR A 499 -11.80 -2.05 -11.34
CA TYR A 499 -11.16 -0.78 -11.00
C TYR A 499 -11.58 -0.24 -9.62
N LEU A 500 -10.85 -0.60 -8.57
CA LEU A 500 -11.01 -0.10 -7.20
C LEU A 500 -9.65 0.36 -6.73
N ASP A 501 -9.54 1.66 -6.52
CA ASP A 501 -8.36 2.34 -5.99
C ASP A 501 -8.74 3.00 -4.65
N ASP A 502 -7.78 3.58 -3.95
CA ASP A 502 -7.96 4.09 -2.59
C ASP A 502 -9.19 4.99 -2.48
N VAL A 503 -10.00 4.74 -1.44
CA VAL A 503 -11.18 5.55 -1.17
C VAL A 503 -10.75 6.79 -0.41
N THR A 504 -10.89 7.96 -1.03
CA THR A 504 -10.42 9.23 -0.50
C THR A 504 -11.36 9.80 0.55
N GLU A 505 -12.67 9.68 0.34
CA GLU A 505 -13.68 10.15 1.28
C GLU A 505 -14.97 9.32 1.16
N ALA A 506 -15.67 9.14 2.30
CA ALA A 506 -17.00 8.54 2.37
C ALA A 506 -17.90 9.34 3.32
N ARG A 507 -19.15 9.61 2.92
CA ARG A 507 -20.11 10.37 3.74
C ARG A 507 -21.53 9.79 3.65
N PHE A 508 -22.28 9.95 4.73
CA PHE A 508 -23.71 9.63 4.76
C PHE A 508 -24.55 10.70 4.07
N SER A 509 -25.68 10.28 3.52
CA SER A 509 -26.83 11.14 3.26
C SER A 509 -27.46 11.60 4.57
N SER A 510 -28.26 12.67 4.51
CA SER A 510 -28.97 13.22 5.66
C SER A 510 -29.94 12.21 6.27
N ASP A 511 -30.51 11.33 5.44
CA ASP A 511 -31.38 10.23 5.87
C ASP A 511 -30.65 8.99 6.43
N SER A 512 -29.31 8.96 6.39
CA SER A 512 -28.46 7.83 6.82
C SER A 512 -28.70 6.49 6.11
N PHE A 513 -29.41 6.46 4.99
CA PHE A 513 -29.67 5.25 4.19
C PHE A 513 -28.67 5.05 3.05
N LYS A 514 -28.00 6.12 2.62
CA LYS A 514 -27.04 6.07 1.51
C LYS A 514 -25.66 6.55 1.94
N ILE A 515 -24.65 6.04 1.26
CA ILE A 515 -23.26 6.48 1.39
C ILE A 515 -22.76 6.91 0.01
N VAL A 516 -22.17 8.09 -0.07
CA VAL A 516 -21.38 8.51 -1.23
C VAL A 516 -19.91 8.30 -0.93
N SER A 517 -19.18 7.73 -1.89
CA SER A 517 -17.74 7.54 -1.79
C SER A 517 -17.02 8.07 -3.02
N SER A 518 -15.83 8.60 -2.80
CA SER A 518 -14.92 9.06 -3.85
C SER A 518 -13.63 8.24 -3.81
N SER A 519 -13.02 8.02 -4.98
CA SER A 519 -11.83 7.19 -5.09
C SER A 519 -10.78 7.80 -6.02
N LYS A 520 -9.52 7.34 -5.84
CA LYS A 520 -8.42 7.63 -6.75
C LYS A 520 -8.64 7.08 -8.16
N ASP A 521 -9.55 6.13 -8.34
CA ASP A 521 -9.93 5.54 -9.64
C ASP A 521 -10.73 6.48 -10.56
N LYS A 522 -10.89 7.75 -10.16
CA LYS A 522 -11.58 8.82 -10.89
C LYS A 522 -13.11 8.74 -10.83
N THR A 523 -13.66 7.82 -10.05
CA THR A 523 -15.11 7.64 -9.93
C THR A 523 -15.66 8.12 -8.60
N VAL A 524 -16.96 8.42 -8.61
CA VAL A 524 -17.78 8.56 -7.41
C VAL A 524 -18.81 7.46 -7.43
N ARG A 525 -19.07 6.83 -6.28
CA ARG A 525 -20.02 5.73 -6.16
C ARG A 525 -21.05 6.02 -5.10
N LEU A 526 -22.28 5.61 -5.37
CA LEU A 526 -23.40 5.68 -4.44
C LEU A 526 -23.76 4.27 -3.98
N TRP A 527 -23.87 4.11 -2.67
CA TRP A 527 -24.17 2.85 -2.01
C TRP A 527 -25.48 2.98 -1.23
N ASP A 528 -26.29 1.94 -1.30
CA ASP A 528 -27.48 1.79 -0.47
C ASP A 528 -27.19 0.81 0.67
N ILE A 529 -27.41 1.26 1.90
CA ILE A 529 -27.05 0.50 3.10
C ILE A 529 -28.02 -0.67 3.31
N GLN A 530 -29.30 -0.53 2.95
CA GLN A 530 -30.32 -1.54 3.22
C GLN A 530 -30.20 -2.74 2.28
N SER A 531 -29.95 -2.49 0.99
CA SER A 531 -29.74 -3.52 -0.04
C SER A 531 -28.29 -3.97 -0.14
N GLU A 532 -27.37 -3.32 0.59
CA GLU A 532 -25.92 -3.54 0.54
C GLU A 532 -25.33 -3.37 -0.87
N ARG A 533 -26.04 -2.69 -1.78
CA ARG A 533 -25.71 -2.64 -3.20
C ARG A 533 -25.12 -1.30 -3.60
N GLN A 534 -24.22 -1.36 -4.58
CA GLN A 534 -23.88 -0.21 -5.39
C GLN A 534 -25.08 0.22 -6.26
N VAL A 535 -25.59 1.43 -6.01
CA VAL A 535 -26.72 2.00 -6.75
C VAL A 535 -26.25 2.57 -8.08
N GLN A 536 -25.18 3.37 -8.05
CA GLN A 536 -24.73 4.16 -9.21
C GLN A 536 -23.20 4.33 -9.20
N VAL A 537 -22.59 4.36 -10.39
CA VAL A 537 -21.25 4.95 -10.62
C VAL A 537 -21.44 6.27 -11.36
N PHE A 538 -20.76 7.31 -10.91
CA PHE A 538 -20.63 8.57 -11.61
C PHE A 538 -19.24 8.66 -12.23
N GLU A 539 -19.19 8.54 -13.55
CA GLU A 539 -17.96 8.62 -14.33
C GLU A 539 -17.89 9.95 -15.07
N GLY A 540 -16.72 10.58 -15.07
CA GLY A 540 -16.49 11.81 -15.84
C GLY A 540 -15.24 12.58 -15.45
N HIS A 541 -14.75 12.42 -14.21
CA HIS A 541 -13.47 13.00 -13.81
C HIS A 541 -12.29 12.33 -14.54
N SER A 542 -11.28 13.11 -14.91
CA SER A 542 -10.10 12.58 -15.64
C SER A 542 -8.93 12.19 -14.74
N LYS A 543 -8.97 12.63 -13.48
CA LYS A 543 -7.98 12.37 -12.42
C LYS A 543 -8.69 11.97 -11.12
N ARG A 544 -7.90 11.59 -10.10
CA ARG A 544 -8.43 11.17 -8.78
C ARG A 544 -9.48 12.15 -8.24
N VAL A 545 -10.52 11.61 -7.62
CA VAL A 545 -11.53 12.41 -6.93
C VAL A 545 -11.10 12.56 -5.47
N ASN A 546 -10.99 13.79 -4.99
CA ASN A 546 -10.51 14.06 -3.63
C ASN A 546 -11.63 13.91 -2.59
N GLY A 547 -12.88 14.10 -2.99
CA GLY A 547 -14.03 13.96 -2.10
C GLY A 547 -15.37 14.11 -2.79
N ALA A 548 -16.44 13.76 -2.08
CA ALA A 548 -17.82 13.91 -2.53
C ALA A 548 -18.76 14.17 -1.35
N LEU A 549 -19.80 14.96 -1.58
CA LEU A 549 -20.81 15.34 -0.58
C LEU A 549 -22.22 15.39 -1.18
N PHE A 550 -23.23 15.19 -0.34
CA PHE A 550 -24.64 15.35 -0.69
C PHE A 550 -25.06 16.82 -0.59
N SER A 551 -26.05 17.23 -1.41
CA SER A 551 -26.83 18.44 -1.16
C SER A 551 -27.68 18.28 0.11
N SER A 552 -28.13 19.39 0.69
CA SER A 552 -28.96 19.41 1.90
C SER A 552 -30.29 18.66 1.76
N ASP A 553 -30.76 18.42 0.53
CA ASP A 553 -31.96 17.66 0.20
C ASP A 553 -31.66 16.22 -0.29
N ASP A 554 -30.40 15.77 -0.23
CA ASP A 554 -29.89 14.49 -0.72
C ASP A 554 -30.19 14.18 -2.21
N SER A 555 -30.66 15.17 -2.99
CA SER A 555 -31.03 15.01 -4.40
C SER A 555 -29.84 15.05 -5.37
N LYS A 556 -28.74 15.70 -4.94
CA LYS A 556 -27.55 15.92 -5.75
C LYS A 556 -26.30 15.45 -5.01
N ILE A 557 -25.32 15.01 -5.79
CA ILE A 557 -23.96 14.74 -5.30
C ILE A 557 -23.02 15.77 -5.93
N ILE A 558 -22.13 16.32 -5.12
CA ILE A 558 -21.09 17.27 -5.53
C ILE A 558 -19.73 16.59 -5.32
N SER A 559 -18.94 16.47 -6.39
CA SER A 559 -17.62 15.87 -6.35
C SER A 559 -16.55 16.84 -6.80
N TYR A 560 -15.36 16.76 -6.20
CA TYR A 560 -14.23 17.64 -6.49
C TYR A 560 -12.94 16.83 -6.70
N SER A 561 -12.11 17.24 -7.66
CA SER A 561 -11.03 16.40 -8.18
C SER A 561 -9.74 17.17 -8.50
N ASN A 562 -8.64 16.41 -8.57
CA ASN A 562 -7.37 16.85 -9.15
C ASN A 562 -7.45 17.23 -10.63
N ASP A 563 -8.55 16.92 -11.32
CA ASP A 563 -8.79 17.37 -12.69
C ASP A 563 -9.18 18.85 -12.80
N LYS A 564 -9.13 19.58 -11.68
CA LYS A 564 -9.42 21.03 -11.57
C LYS A 564 -10.90 21.36 -11.66
N THR A 565 -11.77 20.36 -11.65
CA THR A 565 -13.21 20.54 -11.80
C THR A 565 -13.98 20.10 -10.57
N ILE A 566 -15.16 20.67 -10.43
CA ILE A 566 -16.20 20.22 -9.51
C ILE A 566 -17.39 19.80 -10.37
N ARG A 567 -17.95 18.64 -10.08
CA ARG A 567 -19.09 18.10 -10.83
C ARG A 567 -20.27 17.91 -9.91
N MET A 568 -21.43 18.26 -10.43
CA MET A 568 -22.70 18.00 -9.77
C MET A 568 -23.46 16.93 -10.52
N TRP A 569 -23.98 15.96 -9.78
CA TRP A 569 -24.63 14.78 -10.30
C TRP A 569 -26.03 14.68 -9.74
N ASP A 570 -26.95 14.19 -10.57
CA ASP A 570 -28.29 13.84 -10.15
C ASP A 570 -28.29 12.44 -9.55
N VAL A 571 -28.78 12.31 -8.31
CA VAL A 571 -28.72 11.03 -7.57
C VAL A 571 -29.59 9.95 -8.20
N LEU A 572 -30.73 10.31 -8.80
CA LEU A 572 -31.68 9.36 -9.37
C LEU A 572 -31.30 8.88 -10.77
N SER A 573 -30.86 9.80 -11.63
CA SER A 573 -30.55 9.50 -13.03
C SER A 573 -29.09 9.14 -13.28
N GLY A 574 -28.19 9.45 -12.34
CA GLY A 574 -26.75 9.24 -12.51
C GLY A 574 -26.07 10.25 -13.42
N LYS A 575 -26.83 11.16 -14.04
CA LYS A 575 -26.29 12.08 -15.04
C LYS A 575 -25.62 13.27 -14.38
N GLN A 576 -24.58 13.75 -15.03
CA GLN A 576 -23.98 15.03 -14.67
C GLN A 576 -24.99 16.15 -14.96
N ILE A 577 -25.36 16.90 -13.92
CA ILE A 577 -26.21 18.09 -14.02
C ILE A 577 -25.37 19.28 -14.45
N GLN A 578 -24.17 19.43 -13.85
CA GLN A 578 -23.36 20.61 -14.00
C GLN A 578 -21.87 20.34 -13.85
N LEU A 579 -21.08 21.05 -14.64
CA LEU A 579 -19.63 21.16 -14.52
C LEU A 579 -19.29 22.57 -14.03
N LEU A 580 -18.59 22.67 -12.91
CA LEU A 580 -18.03 23.92 -12.40
C LEU A 580 -16.52 23.89 -12.66
N SER A 581 -16.07 24.81 -13.52
CA SER A 581 -14.68 24.97 -13.93
C SER A 581 -14.26 26.42 -13.73
N GLY A 582 -13.17 26.63 -13.00
CA GLY A 582 -12.68 27.96 -12.61
C GLY A 582 -11.33 27.90 -11.91
N HIS A 583 -11.05 26.80 -11.20
CA HIS A 583 -9.74 26.54 -10.62
C HIS A 583 -8.69 26.18 -11.69
N LEU A 584 -7.46 26.64 -11.48
CA LEU A 584 -6.31 26.43 -12.35
C LEU A 584 -5.47 25.22 -11.93
N ASN A 585 -5.64 24.75 -10.70
CA ASN A 585 -4.96 23.60 -10.12
C ASN A 585 -5.95 22.66 -9.40
N TRP A 586 -5.43 21.69 -8.65
CA TRP A 586 -6.23 20.67 -7.98
C TRP A 586 -7.22 21.27 -6.99
N VAL A 587 -8.50 20.89 -7.10
CA VAL A 587 -9.50 21.28 -6.11
C VAL A 587 -9.31 20.42 -4.87
N MET A 588 -8.91 21.04 -3.77
CA MET A 588 -8.57 20.35 -2.52
C MET A 588 -9.83 19.83 -1.83
N LYS A 589 -10.84 20.69 -1.67
CA LYS A 589 -12.16 20.32 -1.14
C LYS A 589 -13.24 21.30 -1.58
N ALA A 590 -14.50 20.90 -1.37
CA ALA A 590 -15.64 21.80 -1.41
C ALA A 590 -16.54 21.60 -0.17
N GLU A 591 -17.20 22.66 0.27
CA GLU A 591 -18.11 22.67 1.43
C GLU A 591 -19.38 23.46 1.11
N LEU A 592 -20.53 22.97 1.56
CA LEU A 592 -21.81 23.66 1.42
C LEU A 592 -22.02 24.65 2.58
N SER A 593 -22.66 25.78 2.28
CA SER A 593 -23.15 26.67 3.32
C SER A 593 -24.21 25.96 4.18
N PRO A 594 -24.41 26.38 5.45
CA PRO A 594 -25.40 25.76 6.34
C PRO A 594 -26.84 25.75 5.78
N ASP A 595 -27.20 26.72 4.94
CA ASP A 595 -28.49 26.82 4.25
C ASP A 595 -28.54 26.00 2.93
N GLY A 596 -27.43 25.43 2.50
CA GLY A 596 -27.28 24.67 1.26
C GLY A 596 -27.39 25.50 -0.03
N SER A 597 -27.40 26.83 0.04
CA SER A 597 -27.57 27.71 -1.13
C SER A 597 -26.27 27.97 -1.90
N LYS A 598 -25.14 27.98 -1.19
CA LYS A 598 -23.82 28.27 -1.72
C LYS A 598 -22.89 27.07 -1.54
N LEU A 599 -21.97 26.91 -2.49
CA LEU A 599 -20.85 25.98 -2.40
C LEU A 599 -19.56 26.80 -2.39
N VAL A 600 -18.66 26.51 -1.46
CA VAL A 600 -17.31 27.08 -1.47
C VAL A 600 -16.33 26.00 -1.84
N SER A 601 -15.43 26.30 -2.77
CA SER A 601 -14.33 25.42 -3.13
C SER A 601 -13.01 26.13 -3.01
N TYR A 602 -11.97 25.36 -2.70
CA TYR A 602 -10.62 25.87 -2.56
C TYR A 602 -9.62 24.90 -3.19
N SER A 603 -8.49 25.46 -3.63
CA SER A 603 -7.59 24.79 -4.56
C SER A 603 -6.13 25.12 -4.25
N SER A 604 -5.24 24.27 -4.76
CA SER A 604 -3.79 24.50 -4.76
C SER A 604 -3.35 25.61 -5.75
N ASP A 605 -4.28 26.37 -6.31
CA ASP A 605 -4.02 27.59 -7.10
C ASP A 605 -4.13 28.88 -6.29
N ASN A 606 -4.21 28.75 -4.96
CA ASN A 606 -4.27 29.86 -4.00
C ASN A 606 -5.62 30.60 -4.00
N THR A 607 -6.63 30.09 -4.70
CA THR A 607 -7.95 30.73 -4.80
C THR A 607 -9.02 29.97 -4.04
N ILE A 608 -10.01 30.74 -3.57
CA ILE A 608 -11.27 30.24 -3.03
C ILE A 608 -12.38 30.77 -3.91
N LEU A 609 -13.27 29.89 -4.37
CA LEU A 609 -14.39 30.22 -5.23
C LEU A 609 -15.69 29.95 -4.50
N ILE A 610 -16.60 30.92 -4.55
CA ILE A 610 -17.98 30.78 -4.07
C ILE A 610 -18.88 30.58 -5.29
N TRP A 611 -19.65 29.50 -5.28
CA TRP A 611 -20.61 29.12 -6.30
C TRP A 611 -22.01 29.24 -5.74
N ASP A 612 -22.92 29.76 -6.54
CA ASP A 612 -24.34 29.73 -6.24
C ASP A 612 -24.97 28.52 -6.94
N ILE A 613 -25.56 27.64 -6.13
CA ILE A 613 -26.11 26.36 -6.58
C ILE A 613 -27.40 26.55 -7.38
N SER A 614 -28.17 27.60 -7.07
CA SER A 614 -29.44 27.90 -7.72
C SER A 614 -29.22 28.58 -9.08
N SER A 615 -28.31 29.56 -9.13
CA SER A 615 -28.03 30.34 -10.34
C SER A 615 -26.99 29.70 -11.26
N LYS A 616 -26.37 28.59 -10.82
CA LYS A 616 -25.43 27.78 -11.60
C LYS A 616 -24.20 28.56 -12.09
N LYS A 617 -23.82 29.63 -11.39
CA LYS A 617 -22.70 30.49 -11.77
C LYS A 617 -21.73 30.66 -10.62
N GLN A 618 -20.48 30.94 -11.00
CA GLN A 618 -19.48 31.46 -10.08
C GLN A 618 -20.00 32.80 -9.54
N SER A 619 -20.17 32.88 -8.22
CA SER A 619 -20.65 34.08 -7.55
C SER A 619 -19.47 35.02 -7.26
N GLN A 620 -18.41 34.49 -6.63
CA GLN A 620 -17.28 35.30 -6.17
C GLN A 620 -15.95 34.53 -6.22
N VAL A 621 -14.86 35.27 -6.39
CA VAL A 621 -13.47 34.83 -6.17
C VAL A 621 -12.96 35.55 -4.94
N LEU A 622 -12.33 34.85 -4.01
CA LEU A 622 -11.65 35.44 -2.86
C LEU A 622 -10.12 35.35 -3.09
N PRO A 623 -9.50 36.35 -3.73
CA PRO A 623 -8.06 36.39 -3.90
C PRO A 623 -7.39 36.89 -2.62
N GLY A 624 -6.33 36.23 -2.17
CA GLY A 624 -5.51 36.79 -1.09
C GLY A 624 -4.42 35.86 -0.57
N HIS A 625 -4.63 34.56 -0.54
CA HIS A 625 -3.59 33.62 -0.12
C HIS A 625 -2.43 33.60 -1.12
N LEU A 626 -1.21 33.47 -0.59
CA LEU A 626 0.03 33.48 -1.38
C LEU A 626 0.49 32.08 -1.78
N ASP A 627 -0.07 31.05 -1.16
CA ASP A 627 0.19 29.64 -1.42
C ASP A 627 -1.14 28.85 -1.37
N GLY A 628 -1.10 27.55 -1.63
CA GLY A 628 -2.27 26.69 -1.75
C GLY A 628 -3.17 26.76 -0.51
N VAL A 629 -4.48 26.80 -0.72
CA VAL A 629 -5.44 26.85 0.38
C VAL A 629 -5.68 25.41 0.86
N ILE A 630 -5.46 25.18 2.16
CA ILE A 630 -5.57 23.86 2.80
C ILE A 630 -7.01 23.60 3.24
N GLY A 631 -7.71 24.63 3.71
CA GLY A 631 -9.09 24.49 4.15
C GLY A 631 -9.89 25.77 4.27
N VAL A 632 -11.20 25.58 4.35
CA VAL A 632 -12.23 26.62 4.44
C VAL A 632 -13.33 26.08 5.36
N LYS A 633 -13.84 26.93 6.26
CA LYS A 633 -15.01 26.67 7.11
C LYS A 633 -15.98 27.83 7.06
N PHE A 634 -17.28 27.52 7.03
CA PHE A 634 -18.31 28.51 7.25
C PHE A 634 -18.46 28.85 8.74
N SER A 635 -18.85 30.09 9.03
CA SER A 635 -19.41 30.43 10.33
C SER A 635 -20.76 29.73 10.55
N PRO A 636 -21.18 29.48 11.81
CA PRO A 636 -22.45 28.83 12.09
C PRO A 636 -23.69 29.50 11.45
N ASP A 637 -23.63 30.81 11.26
CA ASP A 637 -24.67 31.61 10.61
C ASP A 637 -24.53 31.68 9.07
N GLY A 638 -23.47 31.10 8.49
CA GLY A 638 -23.17 31.11 7.06
C GLY A 638 -22.72 32.47 6.50
N SER A 639 -22.57 33.51 7.33
CA SER A 639 -22.27 34.88 6.88
C SER A 639 -20.80 35.12 6.59
N LYS A 640 -19.90 34.34 7.21
CA LYS A 640 -18.45 34.46 7.09
C LYS A 640 -17.82 33.14 6.67
N ILE A 641 -16.66 33.26 6.04
CA ILE A 641 -15.78 32.14 5.70
C ILE A 641 -14.44 32.35 6.39
N LEU A 642 -13.95 31.34 7.10
CA LEU A 642 -12.58 31.26 7.56
C LEU A 642 -11.78 30.36 6.61
N SER A 643 -10.67 30.84 6.08
CA SER A 643 -9.73 30.05 5.27
C SER A 643 -8.36 29.97 5.91
N TYR A 644 -7.64 28.89 5.60
CA TYR A 644 -6.29 28.63 6.08
C TYR A 644 -5.45 27.94 4.99
N SER A 645 -4.15 28.23 4.96
CA SER A 645 -3.30 27.97 3.79
C SER A 645 -1.87 27.56 4.18
N PHE A 646 -1.14 27.03 3.19
CA PHE A 646 0.31 26.84 3.24
C PHE A 646 1.07 28.16 3.45
N ASP A 647 0.45 29.32 3.19
CA ASP A 647 1.04 30.65 3.39
C ASP A 647 1.16 31.12 4.85
N GLU A 648 0.99 30.21 5.81
CA GLU A 648 1.09 30.44 7.27
C GLU A 648 -0.02 31.36 7.83
N THR A 649 -1.00 31.77 7.02
CA THR A 649 -2.07 32.68 7.44
C THR A 649 -3.43 32.03 7.51
N LEU A 650 -4.27 32.58 8.39
CA LEU A 650 -5.72 32.43 8.30
C LEU A 650 -6.36 33.73 7.84
N ARG A 651 -7.46 33.64 7.12
CA ARG A 651 -8.19 34.81 6.62
C ARG A 651 -9.68 34.65 6.84
N LEU A 652 -10.31 35.73 7.30
CA LEU A 652 -11.75 35.81 7.46
C LEU A 652 -12.33 36.63 6.32
N TRP A 653 -13.42 36.14 5.74
CA TRP A 653 -14.07 36.73 4.58
C TRP A 653 -15.55 36.91 4.84
N ASP A 654 -16.12 37.97 4.27
CA ASP A 654 -17.55 38.17 4.22
C ASP A 654 -18.15 37.47 2.99
N VAL A 655 -19.17 36.63 3.19
CA VAL A 655 -19.74 35.76 2.14
C VAL A 655 -20.61 36.53 1.14
N LEU A 656 -21.10 37.72 1.51
CA LEU A 656 -21.96 38.53 0.64
C LEU A 656 -21.14 39.47 -0.24
N SER A 657 -20.11 40.10 0.31
CA SER A 657 -19.28 41.09 -0.37
C SER A 657 -17.99 40.52 -0.96
N GLY A 658 -17.56 39.34 -0.52
CA GLY A 658 -16.29 38.72 -0.89
C GLY A 658 -15.08 39.46 -0.35
N ARG A 659 -15.29 40.41 0.58
CA ARG A 659 -14.21 41.21 1.16
C ARG A 659 -13.51 40.42 2.25
N GLN A 660 -12.19 40.52 2.26
CA GLN A 660 -11.39 40.07 3.38
C GLN A 660 -11.67 40.98 4.59
N LEU A 661 -12.16 40.40 5.67
CA LEU A 661 -12.44 41.06 6.94
C LEU A 661 -11.20 41.11 7.82
N GLN A 662 -10.48 39.99 7.94
CA GLN A 662 -9.36 39.86 8.87
C GLN A 662 -8.26 38.95 8.31
N VAL A 663 -7.02 39.18 8.73
CA VAL A 663 -5.89 38.25 8.57
C VAL A 663 -5.32 37.92 9.94
N PHE A 664 -5.18 36.64 10.23
CA PHE A 664 -4.52 36.15 11.44
C PHE A 664 -3.12 35.69 11.06
N LYS A 665 -2.11 36.35 11.64
CA LYS A 665 -0.69 36.06 11.43
C LYS A 665 -0.06 35.70 12.76
N GLY A 666 0.71 34.63 12.79
CA GLY A 666 1.47 34.24 13.97
C GLY A 666 2.02 32.82 13.92
N HIS A 667 1.41 31.92 13.14
CA HIS A 667 2.00 30.61 12.87
C HIS A 667 3.30 30.76 12.06
N GLU A 668 4.25 29.87 12.32
CA GLU A 668 5.58 29.87 11.68
C GLU A 668 5.69 28.84 10.54
N LEU A 669 4.69 27.98 10.42
CA LEU A 669 4.55 26.98 9.36
C LEU A 669 3.07 26.91 8.91
N TYR A 670 2.84 26.16 7.84
CA TYR A 670 1.53 25.96 7.23
C TYR A 670 0.42 25.58 8.24
N VAL A 671 -0.75 26.19 8.08
CA VAL A 671 -1.91 25.97 8.96
C VAL A 671 -2.72 24.77 8.45
N LEU A 672 -2.75 23.69 9.22
CA LEU A 672 -3.32 22.41 8.79
C LEU A 672 -4.84 22.33 8.99
N ASP A 673 -5.35 22.93 10.06
CA ASP A 673 -6.79 22.98 10.32
C ASP A 673 -7.19 24.20 11.16
N ALA A 674 -8.44 24.63 11.04
CA ALA A 674 -9.01 25.70 11.84
C ALA A 674 -10.53 25.62 11.92
N GLN A 675 -11.08 26.08 13.05
CA GLN A 675 -12.52 26.10 13.29
C GLN A 675 -12.96 27.38 14.00
N ILE A 676 -14.15 27.87 13.66
CA ILE A 676 -14.85 28.91 14.40
C ILE A 676 -15.58 28.27 15.59
N SER A 677 -15.54 28.90 16.76
CA SER A 677 -16.27 28.43 17.94
C SER A 677 -17.78 28.44 17.69
N PRO A 678 -18.57 27.58 18.39
CA PRO A 678 -20.02 27.51 18.20
C PRO A 678 -20.76 28.83 18.43
N ASP A 679 -20.24 29.69 19.31
CA ASP A 679 -20.76 31.03 19.60
C ASP A 679 -20.33 32.10 18.57
N GLY A 680 -19.48 31.74 17.61
CA GLY A 680 -18.97 32.64 16.58
C GLY A 680 -17.99 33.72 17.08
N SER A 681 -17.46 33.60 18.30
CA SER A 681 -16.60 34.64 18.90
C SER A 681 -15.09 34.40 18.72
N LYS A 682 -14.67 33.13 18.63
CA LYS A 682 -13.27 32.71 18.60
C LYS A 682 -12.96 31.86 17.38
N VAL A 683 -11.68 31.80 17.05
CA VAL A 683 -11.11 30.84 16.10
C VAL A 683 -10.08 30.00 16.82
N VAL A 684 -10.06 28.69 16.58
CA VAL A 684 -8.94 27.82 16.92
C VAL A 684 -8.24 27.41 15.64
N SER A 685 -6.92 27.40 15.63
CA SER A 685 -6.10 26.93 14.51
C SER A 685 -4.96 26.05 14.97
N CYS A 686 -4.57 25.09 14.15
CA CYS A 686 -3.40 24.25 14.38
C CYS A 686 -2.47 24.24 13.16
N SER A 687 -1.18 24.07 13.40
CA SER A 687 -0.15 24.22 12.36
C SER A 687 0.92 23.13 12.45
N GLY A 688 1.69 23.01 11.35
CA GLY A 688 2.95 22.29 11.32
C GLY A 688 3.99 22.80 12.32
N ASP A 689 3.83 24.02 12.85
CA ASP A 689 4.70 24.63 13.86
C ASP A 689 4.54 24.05 15.27
N LYS A 690 3.72 23.00 15.41
CA LYS A 690 3.48 22.26 16.67
C LYS A 690 2.63 23.03 17.69
N THR A 691 2.06 24.17 17.30
CA THR A 691 1.24 25.02 18.18
C THR A 691 -0.23 25.02 17.79
N ILE A 692 -1.08 25.27 18.80
CA ILE A 692 -2.49 25.62 18.60
C ILE A 692 -2.67 27.06 19.05
N ARG A 693 -3.34 27.86 18.24
CA ARG A 693 -3.62 29.26 18.57
C ARG A 693 -5.12 29.49 18.64
N ILE A 694 -5.52 30.24 19.66
CA ILE A 694 -6.90 30.73 19.79
C ILE A 694 -6.88 32.22 19.51
N TRP A 695 -7.77 32.66 18.63
CA TRP A 695 -7.87 34.03 18.16
C TRP A 695 -9.24 34.60 18.50
N ASP A 696 -9.28 35.89 18.73
CA ASP A 696 -10.53 36.63 18.75
C ASP A 696 -10.97 36.92 17.31
N LEU A 697 -12.19 36.52 16.94
CA LEU A 697 -12.65 36.60 15.55
C LEU A 697 -12.78 38.06 15.06
N LEU A 698 -13.11 39.00 15.97
CA LEU A 698 -13.40 40.39 15.62
C LEU A 698 -12.12 41.24 15.51
N SER A 699 -11.23 41.14 16.48
CA SER A 699 -9.99 41.92 16.52
C SER A 699 -8.85 41.27 15.74
N GLY A 700 -8.92 39.96 15.51
CA GLY A 700 -7.82 39.19 14.92
C GLY A 700 -6.65 38.93 15.86
N ASN A 701 -6.75 39.37 17.11
CA ASN A 701 -5.68 39.19 18.08
C ASN A 701 -5.62 37.75 18.56
N GLN A 702 -4.40 37.27 18.79
CA GLN A 702 -4.19 36.00 19.47
C GLN A 702 -4.57 36.14 20.95
N LEU A 703 -5.48 35.29 21.40
CA LEU A 703 -5.92 35.19 22.80
C LEU A 703 -5.06 34.22 23.60
N LEU A 704 -4.80 33.02 23.05
CA LEU A 704 -4.05 31.96 23.73
C LEU A 704 -3.12 31.24 22.75
N LEU A 705 -1.98 30.79 23.30
CA LEU A 705 -1.03 29.88 22.66
C LEU A 705 -1.02 28.58 23.45
N LEU A 706 -1.33 27.46 22.81
CA LEU A 706 -1.27 26.13 23.42
C LEU A 706 -0.06 25.38 22.86
N GLU A 707 0.90 25.12 23.74
CA GLU A 707 2.10 24.35 23.44
C GLU A 707 2.05 23.00 24.14
N GLY A 708 2.54 21.97 23.47
CA GLY A 708 2.70 20.67 24.09
C GLY A 708 2.93 19.53 23.11
N HIS A 709 2.37 19.60 21.91
CA HIS A 709 2.63 18.60 20.87
C HIS A 709 4.09 18.65 20.40
N GLU A 710 4.67 17.49 20.09
CA GLU A 710 6.09 17.38 19.72
C GLU A 710 6.30 17.43 18.19
N GLU A 711 5.23 17.27 17.43
CA GLU A 711 5.19 17.23 15.97
C GLU A 711 3.96 17.97 15.43
N ALA A 712 3.89 18.14 14.10
CA ALA A 712 2.80 18.83 13.41
C ALA A 712 1.40 18.34 13.82
N ILE A 713 0.46 19.28 13.97
CA ILE A 713 -0.90 19.02 14.45
C ILE A 713 -1.87 18.98 13.26
N ASN A 714 -2.54 17.87 13.07
CA ASN A 714 -3.31 17.58 11.85
C ASN A 714 -4.73 18.12 11.87
N GLU A 715 -5.43 18.06 13.01
CA GLU A 715 -6.83 18.48 13.14
C GLU A 715 -7.08 19.09 14.52
N VAL A 716 -7.98 20.07 14.59
CA VAL A 716 -8.39 20.73 15.84
C VAL A 716 -9.89 21.02 15.85
N GLN A 717 -10.57 20.73 16.95
CA GLN A 717 -12.02 20.91 17.03
C GLN A 717 -12.47 21.47 18.39
N PHE A 718 -13.45 22.38 18.37
CA PHE A 718 -14.22 22.76 19.55
C PHE A 718 -15.25 21.68 19.91
N SER A 719 -15.49 21.51 21.22
CA SER A 719 -16.70 20.83 21.69
C SER A 719 -17.95 21.63 21.33
N SER A 720 -19.12 20.98 21.29
CA SER A 720 -20.40 21.62 20.94
C SER A 720 -20.79 22.76 21.88
N ASP A 721 -20.34 22.70 23.14
CA ASP A 721 -20.51 23.76 24.14
C ASP A 721 -19.41 24.85 24.10
N GLY A 722 -18.39 24.68 23.24
CA GLY A 722 -17.25 25.59 23.09
C GLY A 722 -16.27 25.62 24.27
N THR A 723 -16.45 24.78 25.30
CA THR A 723 -15.65 24.83 26.53
C THR A 723 -14.32 24.07 26.44
N LYS A 724 -14.23 23.12 25.52
CA LYS A 724 -13.08 22.24 25.32
C LYS A 724 -12.61 22.29 23.87
N ILE A 725 -11.33 21.98 23.68
CA ILE A 725 -10.69 21.82 22.38
C ILE A 725 -10.01 20.46 22.35
N ILE A 726 -10.14 19.73 21.25
CA ILE A 726 -9.37 18.52 20.97
C ILE A 726 -8.40 18.79 19.84
N SER A 727 -7.22 18.20 19.93
CA SER A 727 -6.21 18.25 18.87
C SER A 727 -5.57 16.88 18.68
N CYS A 728 -5.19 16.57 17.45
CA CYS A 728 -4.44 15.36 17.12
C CYS A 728 -3.17 15.68 16.32
N SER A 729 -2.12 14.89 16.50
CA SER A 729 -0.79 15.19 15.95
C SER A 729 -0.07 13.97 15.39
N ASN A 730 0.93 14.25 14.57
CA ASN A 730 1.93 13.30 14.12
C ASN A 730 2.77 12.72 15.28
N ASP A 731 2.72 13.32 16.48
CA ASP A 731 3.37 12.81 17.69
C ASP A 731 2.65 11.58 18.31
N ARG A 732 1.63 11.05 17.62
CA ARG A 732 0.83 9.88 18.01
C ARG A 732 -0.11 10.13 19.20
N THR A 733 -0.29 11.40 19.59
CA THR A 733 -1.13 11.78 20.72
C THR A 733 -2.36 12.56 20.29
N ILE A 734 -3.41 12.45 21.12
CA ILE A 734 -4.56 13.36 21.10
C ILE A 734 -4.54 14.12 22.42
N ARG A 735 -4.77 15.42 22.37
CA ARG A 735 -4.80 16.28 23.56
C ARG A 735 -6.14 16.96 23.70
N LEU A 736 -6.61 17.03 24.94
CA LEU A 736 -7.81 17.75 25.32
C LEU A 736 -7.40 19.00 26.09
N TRP A 737 -7.95 20.15 25.72
CA TRP A 737 -7.60 21.45 26.26
C TRP A 737 -8.84 22.18 26.75
N ASN A 738 -8.65 23.06 27.72
CA ASN A 738 -9.68 24.00 28.16
C ASN A 738 -9.63 25.25 27.28
N SER A 739 -10.75 25.61 26.63
CA SER A 739 -10.78 26.71 25.65
C SER A 739 -10.66 28.12 26.26
N LEU A 740 -10.87 28.25 27.57
CA LEU A 740 -10.82 29.53 28.29
C LEU A 740 -9.44 29.81 28.88
N THR A 741 -8.82 28.79 29.47
CA THR A 741 -7.53 28.91 30.17
C THR A 741 -6.33 28.51 29.30
N GLY A 742 -6.58 27.73 28.25
CA GLY A 742 -5.52 27.08 27.47
C GLY A 742 -4.84 25.92 28.22
N ALA A 743 -5.29 25.57 29.43
CA ALA A 743 -4.71 24.47 30.18
C ALA A 743 -5.01 23.14 29.48
N GLN A 744 -3.98 22.29 29.39
CA GLN A 744 -4.14 20.93 28.94
C GLN A 744 -4.86 20.09 30.01
N ILE A 745 -6.00 19.52 29.65
CA ILE A 745 -6.85 18.69 30.53
C ILE A 745 -6.33 17.24 30.54
N GLN A 746 -6.12 16.64 29.36
CA GLN A 746 -5.73 15.24 29.21
C GLN A 746 -4.83 15.00 27.99
N ILE A 747 -4.02 13.94 28.05
CA ILE A 747 -3.28 13.39 26.91
C ILE A 747 -3.72 11.94 26.71
N LEU A 748 -4.18 11.61 25.52
CA LEU A 748 -4.61 10.28 25.12
C LEU A 748 -3.50 9.66 24.28
N LYS A 749 -2.81 8.65 24.84
CA LYS A 749 -1.68 7.95 24.21
C LYS A 749 -2.03 6.48 24.02
N ALA A 750 -2.55 6.13 22.85
CA ALA A 750 -2.75 4.71 22.50
C ALA A 750 -2.52 4.37 21.02
N HIS A 751 -2.55 5.36 20.12
CA HIS A 751 -2.18 5.12 18.72
C HIS A 751 -0.68 4.82 18.59
N SER A 752 -0.33 3.85 17.74
CA SER A 752 1.08 3.47 17.50
C SER A 752 1.74 4.28 16.37
N ASP A 753 0.96 5.08 15.65
CA ASP A 753 1.41 5.93 14.55
C ASP A 753 0.65 7.29 14.56
N ARG A 754 0.97 8.16 13.60
CA ARG A 754 0.43 9.52 13.45
C ARG A 754 -1.09 9.52 13.50
N VAL A 755 -1.69 10.42 14.26
CA VAL A 755 -3.15 10.55 14.33
C VAL A 755 -3.60 11.51 13.25
N LYS A 756 -4.37 11.01 12.28
CA LYS A 756 -4.75 11.79 11.09
C LYS A 756 -5.88 12.76 11.40
N GLY A 757 -6.83 12.34 12.25
CA GLY A 757 -7.97 13.18 12.59
C GLY A 757 -8.71 12.73 13.84
N VAL A 758 -9.56 13.62 14.32
CA VAL A 758 -10.26 13.50 15.60
C VAL A 758 -11.60 14.24 15.55
N GLN A 759 -12.64 13.66 16.14
CA GLN A 759 -13.99 14.25 16.18
C GLN A 759 -14.63 14.07 17.56
N PHE A 760 -15.32 15.11 18.04
CA PHE A 760 -16.27 14.97 19.14
C PHE A 760 -17.57 14.30 18.69
N SER A 761 -18.16 13.50 19.57
CA SER A 761 -19.57 13.13 19.43
C SER A 761 -20.48 14.36 19.52
N SER A 762 -21.69 14.26 18.97
CA SER A 762 -22.67 15.36 18.96
C SER A 762 -23.03 15.86 20.37
N ASP A 763 -23.02 14.97 21.36
CA ASP A 763 -23.24 15.27 22.78
C ASP A 763 -21.97 15.71 23.53
N GLY A 764 -20.80 15.68 22.89
CA GLY A 764 -19.50 16.02 23.48
C GLY A 764 -18.98 15.02 24.52
N SER A 765 -19.62 13.86 24.70
CA SER A 765 -19.24 12.89 25.74
C SER A 765 -18.13 11.91 25.30
N LYS A 766 -17.92 11.76 23.99
CA LYS A 766 -16.96 10.85 23.38
C LYS A 766 -16.04 11.58 22.41
N ILE A 767 -14.83 11.06 22.26
CA ILE A 767 -13.89 11.43 21.20
C ILE A 767 -13.72 10.21 20.30
N ILE A 768 -13.75 10.41 18.99
CA ILE A 768 -13.45 9.39 18.00
C ILE A 768 -12.22 9.83 17.23
N SER A 769 -11.18 9.02 17.23
CA SER A 769 -9.92 9.32 16.53
C SER A 769 -9.60 8.24 15.50
N TYR A 770 -8.91 8.62 14.43
CA TYR A 770 -8.44 7.71 13.41
C TYR A 770 -6.99 8.03 13.04
N SER A 771 -6.20 6.98 12.77
CA SER A 771 -4.74 7.07 12.67
C SER A 771 -4.19 6.27 11.50
N TRP A 772 -2.93 6.57 11.18
CA TRP A 772 -2.13 5.79 10.24
C TRP A 772 -1.81 4.39 10.77
N ASP A 773 -2.04 4.14 12.06
CA ASP A 773 -1.96 2.81 12.68
C ASP A 773 -3.08 1.85 12.27
N LYS A 774 -3.97 2.28 11.35
CA LYS A 774 -5.07 1.49 10.77
C LYS A 774 -6.23 1.26 11.75
N THR A 775 -6.25 1.96 12.88
CA THR A 775 -7.29 1.83 13.90
C THR A 775 -8.13 3.09 14.04
N ILE A 776 -9.39 2.88 14.42
CA ILE A 776 -10.26 3.94 14.95
C ILE A 776 -10.38 3.68 16.44
N ARG A 777 -10.29 4.72 17.28
CA ARG A 777 -10.42 4.59 18.73
C ARG A 777 -11.53 5.49 19.23
N ILE A 778 -12.33 4.95 20.15
CA ILE A 778 -13.38 5.67 20.85
C ILE A 778 -12.92 5.89 22.29
N TRP A 779 -12.99 7.13 22.74
CA TRP A 779 -12.51 7.57 24.06
C TRP A 779 -13.63 8.23 24.84
N ASP A 780 -13.58 8.05 26.15
CA ASP A 780 -14.44 8.79 27.07
C ASP A 780 -13.83 10.16 27.42
N VAL A 781 -14.57 11.24 27.23
CA VAL A 781 -14.08 12.61 27.47
C VAL A 781 -13.86 12.89 28.96
N SER A 782 -14.64 12.27 29.85
CA SER A 782 -14.57 12.56 31.28
C SER A 782 -13.36 11.88 31.94
N SER A 783 -13.11 10.63 31.58
CA SER A 783 -12.06 9.80 32.18
C SER A 783 -10.76 9.76 31.38
N GLY A 784 -10.80 10.11 30.09
CA GLY A 784 -9.66 9.98 29.17
C GLY A 784 -9.32 8.52 28.85
N LYS A 785 -10.16 7.57 29.25
CA LYS A 785 -9.95 6.16 28.95
C LYS A 785 -10.39 5.83 27.54
N GLN A 786 -9.64 4.94 26.91
CA GLN A 786 -10.05 4.31 25.68
C GLN A 786 -11.15 3.29 25.98
N ILE A 787 -12.32 3.47 25.36
CA ILE A 787 -13.47 2.56 25.49
C ILE A 787 -13.32 1.38 24.54
N GLN A 788 -13.06 1.66 23.26
CA GLN A 788 -12.99 0.63 22.24
C GLN A 788 -11.99 0.97 21.13
N VAL A 789 -11.40 -0.07 20.53
CA VAL A 789 -10.66 0.00 19.27
C VAL A 789 -11.48 -0.68 18.19
N LEU A 790 -11.69 0.01 17.07
CA LEU A 790 -12.25 -0.57 15.86
C LEU A 790 -11.09 -0.91 14.93
N GLU A 791 -10.90 -2.20 14.72
CA GLU A 791 -9.83 -2.75 13.91
C GLU A 791 -10.41 -3.48 12.70
N GLY A 792 -9.63 -3.57 11.62
CA GLY A 792 -10.01 -4.33 10.43
C GLY A 792 -9.53 -3.70 9.12
N HIS A 793 -9.21 -2.41 9.11
CA HIS A 793 -8.53 -1.80 7.97
C HIS A 793 -7.09 -2.29 7.85
N ASN A 794 -6.61 -2.56 6.63
CA ASN A 794 -5.22 -2.94 6.37
C ASN A 794 -4.34 -1.76 5.92
N GLY A 795 -4.96 -0.62 5.61
CA GLY A 795 -4.34 0.60 5.16
C GLY A 795 -4.68 1.79 6.05
N ILE A 796 -4.02 2.91 5.80
CA ILE A 796 -4.24 4.17 6.51
C ILE A 796 -5.70 4.59 6.34
N ILE A 797 -6.33 4.97 7.46
CA ILE A 797 -7.71 5.48 7.44
C ILE A 797 -7.69 6.91 6.93
N ASN A 798 -8.45 7.15 5.86
CA ASN A 798 -8.45 8.44 5.19
C ASN A 798 -9.40 9.43 5.81
N CYS A 799 -10.58 8.97 6.19
CA CYS A 799 -11.66 9.77 6.74
C CYS A 799 -12.60 8.87 7.54
N ILE A 800 -13.26 9.47 8.53
CA ILE A 800 -14.41 8.89 9.23
C ILE A 800 -15.58 9.88 9.17
N HIS A 801 -16.80 9.38 9.20
CA HIS A 801 -17.99 10.22 9.28
C HIS A 801 -19.06 9.53 10.13
N LEU A 802 -19.59 10.23 11.13
CA LEU A 802 -20.74 9.76 11.91
C LEU A 802 -22.03 9.98 11.13
N SER A 803 -23.00 9.08 11.26
CA SER A 803 -24.34 9.33 10.75
C SER A 803 -24.99 10.50 11.52
N PRO A 804 -25.88 11.29 10.90
CA PRO A 804 -26.61 12.37 11.57
C PRO A 804 -27.29 11.98 12.89
N ASP A 805 -27.80 10.75 13.00
CA ASP A 805 -28.43 10.21 14.21
C ASP A 805 -27.44 9.69 15.27
N CYS A 806 -26.13 9.69 14.93
CA CYS A 806 -25.00 9.16 15.68
C CYS A 806 -25.06 7.65 15.99
N SER A 807 -25.87 6.90 15.25
CA SER A 807 -26.01 5.44 15.42
C SER A 807 -24.93 4.64 14.71
N LYS A 808 -24.39 5.17 13.60
CA LYS A 808 -23.42 4.49 12.74
C LYS A 808 -22.22 5.37 12.44
N LEU A 809 -21.10 4.72 12.12
CA LEU A 809 -19.87 5.38 11.70
C LEU A 809 -19.43 4.76 10.38
N VAL A 810 -19.13 5.57 9.38
CA VAL A 810 -18.47 5.10 8.15
C VAL A 810 -17.01 5.48 8.19
N SER A 811 -16.14 4.59 7.75
CA SER A 811 -14.71 4.85 7.55
C SER A 811 -14.27 4.41 6.16
N CYS A 812 -13.32 5.15 5.59
CA CYS A 812 -12.66 4.79 4.34
C CYS A 812 -11.14 4.72 4.52
N SER A 813 -10.47 3.88 3.74
CA SER A 813 -9.04 3.63 3.88
C SER A 813 -8.33 3.44 2.54
N ASN A 814 -6.99 3.57 2.57
CA ASN A 814 -6.09 3.17 1.49
C ASN A 814 -6.07 1.64 1.26
N ASP A 815 -6.79 0.85 2.05
CA ASP A 815 -7.03 -0.55 1.73
C ASP A 815 -8.13 -0.77 0.67
N LYS A 816 -8.60 0.32 0.03
CA LYS A 816 -9.66 0.32 -0.99
C LYS A 816 -11.02 -0.14 -0.44
N THR A 817 -11.23 -0.09 0.88
CA THR A 817 -12.49 -0.46 1.53
C THR A 817 -13.19 0.71 2.22
N ILE A 818 -14.51 0.57 2.30
CA ILE A 818 -15.41 1.36 3.12
C ILE A 818 -15.99 0.41 4.17
N ARG A 819 -15.93 0.79 5.45
CA ARG A 819 -16.51 0.03 6.55
C ARG A 819 -17.57 0.85 7.26
N LEU A 820 -18.68 0.22 7.57
CA LEU A 820 -19.78 0.75 8.36
C LEU A 820 -19.79 0.05 9.70
N TRP A 821 -19.62 0.82 10.75
CA TRP A 821 -19.60 0.38 12.13
C TRP A 821 -20.93 0.70 12.78
N SER A 822 -21.47 -0.24 13.54
CA SER A 822 -22.69 -0.09 14.31
C SER A 822 -22.63 -0.98 15.55
N ASN A 823 -23.48 -0.69 16.52
CA ASN A 823 -23.76 -1.56 17.66
C ASN A 823 -25.22 -2.03 17.56
N ASP A 824 -25.48 -3.28 17.93
CA ASP A 824 -26.80 -3.90 17.78
C ASP A 824 -27.85 -3.31 18.74
N ASN A 825 -27.42 -2.69 19.85
CA ASN A 825 -28.32 -2.32 20.96
C ASN A 825 -28.27 -0.84 21.42
N CYS A 826 -27.33 -0.02 20.94
CA CYS A 826 -27.21 1.41 21.33
C CYS A 826 -26.57 2.26 20.22
N LYS A 827 -26.68 3.60 20.29
CA LYS A 827 -25.92 4.49 19.40
C LYS A 827 -24.42 4.39 19.69
N ILE A 828 -23.56 4.70 18.71
CA ILE A 828 -22.09 4.68 18.92
C ILE A 828 -21.67 5.61 20.06
N ILE A 829 -22.41 6.70 20.26
CA ILE A 829 -22.19 7.68 21.33
C ILE A 829 -22.53 7.13 22.73
N ASP A 830 -23.39 6.11 22.81
CA ASP A 830 -23.82 5.48 24.07
C ASP A 830 -22.99 4.24 24.43
N VAL A 831 -21.93 3.95 23.67
CA VAL A 831 -21.10 2.75 23.87
C VAL A 831 -20.32 2.89 25.18
N ALA A 832 -20.59 1.96 26.09
CA ALA A 832 -19.81 1.72 27.30
C ALA A 832 -18.86 0.53 27.08
N GLU A 833 -17.92 0.30 28.01
CA GLU A 833 -16.93 -0.80 27.95
C GLU A 833 -17.54 -2.20 27.71
N THR A 834 -18.83 -2.41 28.02
CA THR A 834 -19.51 -3.70 27.86
C THR A 834 -20.14 -3.92 26.48
N ASN A 835 -20.33 -2.87 25.67
CA ASN A 835 -21.01 -2.96 24.37
C ASN A 835 -19.98 -2.91 23.23
N LEU A 836 -20.09 -3.83 22.26
CA LEU A 836 -19.12 -3.96 21.16
C LEU A 836 -19.68 -3.31 19.88
N VAL A 837 -19.03 -2.24 19.42
CA VAL A 837 -19.21 -1.76 18.04
C VAL A 837 -18.55 -2.76 17.08
N ARG A 838 -19.27 -3.17 16.03
CA ARG A 838 -18.79 -4.13 15.02
C ARG A 838 -18.97 -3.56 13.62
N CYS A 839 -18.19 -4.07 12.68
CA CYS A 839 -18.38 -3.79 11.26
C CYS A 839 -19.64 -4.53 10.77
N VAL A 840 -20.72 -3.80 10.52
CA VAL A 840 -22.02 -4.35 10.09
C VAL A 840 -22.18 -4.39 8.57
N TRP A 841 -21.54 -3.46 7.86
CA TRP A 841 -21.50 -3.44 6.41
C TRP A 841 -20.11 -3.00 5.94
N ARG A 842 -19.72 -3.47 4.76
CA ARG A 842 -18.50 -3.03 4.11
C ARG A 842 -18.55 -3.30 2.62
N VAL A 843 -17.73 -2.56 1.90
CA VAL A 843 -17.57 -2.67 0.46
C VAL A 843 -16.12 -2.38 0.09
N GLY A 844 -15.69 -2.95 -1.04
CA GLY A 844 -14.36 -2.72 -1.60
C GLY A 844 -13.51 -3.97 -1.56
N VAL A 845 -12.28 -3.83 -2.04
CA VAL A 845 -11.34 -4.94 -2.19
C VAL A 845 -10.18 -4.69 -1.24
N GLN A 846 -10.19 -5.35 -0.08
CA GLN A 846 -9.12 -5.21 0.90
C GLN A 846 -7.77 -5.55 0.27
N SER A 847 -6.80 -4.66 0.44
CA SER A 847 -5.41 -4.94 0.12
C SER A 847 -4.80 -5.79 1.24
N GLY A 848 -4.29 -6.97 0.88
CA GLY A 848 -3.53 -7.85 1.76
C GLY A 848 -4.34 -8.79 2.67
N LEU A 849 -3.67 -9.85 3.13
CA LEU A 849 -4.18 -10.87 4.04
C LEU A 849 -4.13 -10.39 5.50
N SER A 850 -5.23 -10.53 6.24
CA SER A 850 -5.32 -10.17 7.67
C SER A 850 -5.74 -11.39 8.50
N MET A 851 -5.04 -11.70 9.59
CA MET A 851 -5.30 -12.87 10.45
C MET A 851 -5.22 -12.54 11.94
N LYS A 852 -5.36 -11.28 12.31
CA LYS A 852 -5.16 -10.83 13.69
C LYS A 852 -6.14 -11.52 14.63
N ASP A 853 -5.65 -12.05 15.74
CA ASP A 853 -6.42 -12.74 16.78
C ASP A 853 -7.22 -13.96 16.28
N SER A 854 -6.88 -14.50 15.11
CA SER A 854 -7.45 -15.75 14.62
C SER A 854 -6.88 -16.95 15.39
N ILE A 855 -7.70 -17.97 15.63
CA ILE A 855 -7.36 -19.14 16.46
C ILE A 855 -7.10 -20.35 15.56
N TRP A 856 -5.91 -20.96 15.65
CA TRP A 856 -5.43 -22.04 14.78
C TRP A 856 -5.09 -23.32 15.54
N LYS A 857 -5.81 -23.56 16.63
CA LYS A 857 -5.59 -24.68 17.53
C LYS A 857 -5.84 -26.03 16.83
N ASP A 858 -4.88 -26.95 16.94
CA ASP A 858 -4.97 -28.32 16.42
C ASP A 858 -5.30 -28.43 14.91
N THR A 859 -4.91 -27.41 14.12
CA THR A 859 -5.14 -27.36 12.67
C THR A 859 -4.28 -28.38 11.92
N LYS A 860 -4.89 -29.06 10.94
CA LYS A 860 -4.24 -30.11 10.13
C LYS A 860 -3.95 -29.60 8.72
N GLY A 861 -2.86 -30.07 8.10
CA GLY A 861 -2.57 -29.83 6.68
C GLY A 861 -1.73 -28.59 6.34
N LEU A 862 -1.52 -27.68 7.30
CA LEU A 862 -0.67 -26.49 7.09
C LEU A 862 0.82 -26.85 7.05
N LYS A 863 1.51 -26.38 6.01
CA LYS A 863 2.98 -26.40 5.89
C LYS A 863 3.62 -25.43 6.89
N ASP A 864 4.88 -25.65 7.26
CA ASP A 864 5.58 -24.79 8.23
C ASP A 864 5.66 -23.32 7.80
N GLN A 865 5.82 -23.05 6.50
CA GLN A 865 5.81 -21.69 5.94
C GLN A 865 4.44 -21.01 6.12
N GLN A 866 3.35 -21.75 5.98
CA GLN A 866 1.99 -21.22 6.17
C GLN A 866 1.73 -20.92 7.64
N LYS A 867 2.23 -21.77 8.55
CA LYS A 867 2.16 -21.50 9.99
C LYS A 867 2.95 -20.24 10.38
N LEU A 868 4.10 -20.02 9.76
CA LEU A 868 4.89 -18.80 9.97
C LEU A 868 4.13 -17.56 9.49
N LEU A 869 3.55 -17.61 8.29
CA LEU A 869 2.71 -16.53 7.75
C LEU A 869 1.55 -16.21 8.69
N VAL A 870 0.84 -17.24 9.17
CA VAL A 870 -0.27 -17.08 10.11
C VAL A 870 0.17 -16.33 11.36
N LYS A 871 1.32 -16.71 11.95
CA LYS A 871 1.87 -16.02 13.13
C LYS A 871 2.25 -14.56 12.82
N GLN A 872 2.91 -14.31 11.70
CA GLN A 872 3.29 -12.96 11.26
C GLN A 872 2.08 -12.05 11.03
N ARG A 873 0.96 -12.63 10.58
CA ARG A 873 -0.31 -11.92 10.40
C ARG A 873 -1.17 -11.86 11.66
N GLY A 874 -0.63 -12.24 12.82
CA GLY A 874 -1.27 -12.11 14.13
C GLY A 874 -2.15 -13.28 14.55
N GLY A 875 -2.08 -14.41 13.86
CA GLY A 875 -2.78 -15.63 14.22
C GLY A 875 -2.14 -16.34 15.42
N ILE A 876 -3.00 -16.92 16.26
CA ILE A 876 -2.67 -17.59 17.51
C ILE A 876 -2.84 -19.09 17.30
N PHE A 877 -1.76 -19.86 17.51
CA PHE A 877 -1.78 -21.34 17.42
C PHE A 877 -2.09 -21.99 18.76
#